data_AF-A0A9E2I0S7-F1
#
_entry.id   AF-A0A9E2I0S7-F1
#
_cell.length_a   1.000
_cell.length_b   1.000
_cell.length_c   1.000
_cell.angle_alpha   90.00
_cell.angle_beta   90.00
_cell.angle_gamma   90.00
#
_symmetry.space_group_name_H-M   'P 1'
#
loop_
_entity.id
_entity.type
_entity.pdbx_description
1 polymer ?
#
loop_
_entity_poly.entity_id
_entity_poly.type
_entity_poly.pdbx_seq_one_letter_code
_entity_poly.pdbx_strand_id
1 'polypeptide(L)'
;ESSFWVEGQHEGQHSAGEDLTPMLALAPHGDEVFAKMPVVGTLEDALPSEPPGAGKKPHAVRSEAPEASSYKTGLQILYKKYHPHPMAVHFPIALHLFAAGLDIVFLVSPKAAYADGVFYTFFVATVMGFVAMVPGVLSWWINYNLSKSRPFVVKLIVATLTLLLGVLNIALYLEDPGIVYEASFEGIIYHSIVLLTGLSVIVLGYYGGKITWGDLSEYEEHNTKAAAAETPESHAPKRGKLQAPRGYEVPFSSAATMAPVNAVRHQDKSAAAGKSKSIAILIGGAAGTGIDTLEKILSDAFKRSGYYLFSTKEYMSRVRGGSNTALIRISDTPVAAPCWEVDLFIAIDELALAHAKARCSPASVILADQSFANKDAAVTAIPMNVTAQKLGNIRYANTYAAGVIFGLLGIDEQYLLQSVAERFEKDTANEEAVKAGFEAGTKIEHSRLPVLPEADRTAVERLHLMDGTTAAGFGFLAGGCNMITAYPMSPSTGVLNFMAAMSKQFDIAVEQSEDEIASLTMVLGGWYAGARAMTTTSGGGFALMGEALSLSGMTETPAVIYLAQRPGPATGLPTRSEQGDLNMALYSGHGPFSRVILAPGSLQECIDCGYLAFELADRYQIPVIVLSDQYLADSMTMIGDVDFSSYEQRRYVVKSTKEYGRYTDTDSGISPRAVPGFGEGLICAAGDEHDERGQITEDYGRRVQMVSKRARKNDGLIKEAVPPLCEGD
;
A
#
# COMPACT_ATOMS: atom_id res chain seq x y z
N GLU A 1 -21.94 19.20 32.96
CA GLU A 1 -22.25 18.29 31.84
C GLU A 1 -22.13 19.09 30.56
N SER A 2 -21.27 18.65 29.65
CA SER A 2 -21.17 19.21 28.30
C SER A 2 -21.94 18.28 27.35
N SER A 3 -22.20 18.71 26.11
CA SER A 3 -22.86 17.88 25.08
C SER A 3 -22.12 16.58 24.74
N PHE A 4 -20.92 16.37 25.28
CA PHE A 4 -20.07 15.20 25.02
C PHE A 4 -19.75 14.38 26.27
N TRP A 5 -20.14 14.87 27.47
CA TRP A 5 -19.89 14.20 28.75
C TRP A 5 -21.12 14.28 29.64
N VAL A 6 -21.79 13.15 29.80
CA VAL A 6 -22.99 12.97 30.64
C VAL A 6 -22.67 11.91 31.68
N GLU A 7 -22.93 12.21 32.97
CA GLU A 7 -22.63 11.31 34.11
C GLU A 7 -21.19 10.74 34.17
N GLY A 8 -20.20 11.46 33.61
CA GLY A 8 -18.80 11.05 33.63
C GLY A 8 -18.41 10.03 32.54
N GLN A 9 -19.32 9.69 31.63
CA GLN A 9 -19.02 8.91 30.42
C GLN A 9 -19.01 9.79 29.18
N HIS A 10 -18.09 9.50 28.26
CA HIS A 10 -17.93 10.24 27.01
C HIS A 10 -18.85 9.66 25.93
N GLU A 11 -19.83 10.44 25.48
CA GLU A 11 -20.87 9.97 24.55
C GLU A 11 -20.69 10.49 23.10
N GLY A 12 -19.56 11.13 22.77
CA GLY A 12 -19.27 11.60 21.40
C GLY A 12 -18.59 10.58 20.49
N GLN A 13 -18.91 10.59 19.19
CA GLN A 13 -18.11 9.95 18.12
C GLN A 13 -17.10 10.95 17.53
N HIS A 14 -15.87 10.50 17.29
CA HIS A 14 -14.77 11.33 16.77
C HIS A 14 -14.17 10.74 15.49
N SER A 15 -13.63 11.63 14.65
CA SER A 15 -12.87 11.25 13.46
C SER A 15 -11.37 11.34 13.73
N ALA A 16 -10.57 10.44 13.14
CA ALA A 16 -9.12 10.43 13.30
C ALA A 16 -8.47 11.68 12.67
N GLY A 17 -7.58 12.35 13.41
CA GLY A 17 -6.74 13.45 12.92
C GLY A 17 -7.12 14.86 13.36
N GLU A 18 -8.16 15.04 14.19
CA GLU A 18 -8.47 16.34 14.79
C GLU A 18 -7.68 16.60 16.09
N ASP A 19 -7.38 17.87 16.36
CA ASP A 19 -6.76 18.32 17.61
C ASP A 19 -7.80 18.31 18.73
N LEU A 20 -7.74 17.28 19.57
CA LEU A 20 -8.66 17.07 20.70
C LEU A 20 -8.28 17.88 21.95
N THR A 21 -7.22 18.70 21.91
CA THR A 21 -6.75 19.48 23.06
C THR A 21 -7.83 20.36 23.70
N PRO A 22 -8.68 21.10 22.94
CA PRO A 22 -9.76 21.90 23.51
C PRO A 22 -10.86 21.06 24.17
N MET A 23 -11.03 19.81 23.73
CA MET A 23 -12.05 18.89 24.23
C MET A 23 -11.59 18.16 25.49
N LEU A 24 -10.32 17.77 25.55
CA LEU A 24 -9.71 17.19 26.75
C LEU A 24 -9.64 18.20 27.90
N ALA A 25 -9.48 19.49 27.58
CA ALA A 25 -9.55 20.57 28.57
C ALA A 25 -10.92 20.72 29.24
N LEU A 26 -11.99 20.16 28.65
CA LEU A 26 -13.36 20.18 29.19
C LEU A 26 -13.75 18.88 29.91
N ALA A 27 -12.84 17.90 29.99
CA ALA A 27 -13.08 16.64 30.66
C ALA A 27 -13.22 16.85 32.19
N PRO A 28 -14.13 16.13 32.88
CA PRO A 28 -14.15 16.14 34.34
C PRO A 28 -12.78 15.67 34.84
N HIS A 29 -12.11 16.49 35.67
CA HIS A 29 -10.73 16.28 36.15
C HIS A 29 -9.59 16.56 35.14
N GLY A 30 -9.86 17.17 33.99
CA GLY A 30 -8.84 17.51 32.98
C GLY A 30 -7.65 18.30 33.55
N ASP A 31 -7.91 19.35 34.34
CA ASP A 31 -6.85 20.16 34.97
C ASP A 31 -5.99 19.36 35.96
N GLU A 32 -6.56 18.39 36.67
CA GLU A 32 -5.83 17.51 37.60
C GLU A 32 -4.95 16.48 36.86
N VAL A 33 -5.36 16.07 35.67
CA VAL A 33 -4.62 15.14 34.79
C VAL A 33 -3.49 15.88 34.09
N PHE A 34 -3.75 17.07 33.53
CA PHE A 34 -2.74 17.88 32.86
C PHE A 34 -1.68 18.42 33.83
N ALA A 35 -2.03 18.75 35.07
CA ALA A 35 -1.06 19.18 36.09
C ALA A 35 -0.08 18.08 36.53
N LYS A 36 -0.40 16.79 36.28
CA LYS A 36 0.46 15.65 36.60
C LYS A 36 1.34 15.20 35.43
N MET A 37 1.17 15.78 34.24
CA MET A 37 1.97 15.46 33.06
C MET A 37 3.16 16.44 32.94
N PRO A 38 4.41 15.95 32.85
CA PRO A 38 5.56 16.82 32.60
C PRO A 38 5.51 17.37 31.17
N VAL A 39 5.60 18.70 31.02
CA VAL A 39 5.69 19.37 29.72
C VAL A 39 7.08 19.12 29.13
N VAL A 40 7.14 18.40 28.01
CA VAL A 40 8.40 17.96 27.36
C VAL A 40 8.84 18.85 26.18
N GLY A 41 8.15 19.97 25.92
CA GLY A 41 8.57 20.99 24.95
C GLY A 41 7.43 21.92 24.51
N THR A 42 7.78 23.13 24.06
CA THR A 42 6.88 24.12 23.46
C THR A 42 7.37 24.51 22.06
N LEU A 43 6.44 24.68 21.12
CA LEU A 43 6.65 24.73 19.67
C LEU A 43 7.32 26.02 19.12
N GLU A 44 7.92 26.87 19.97
CA GLU A 44 8.39 28.20 19.57
C GLU A 44 9.92 28.36 19.43
N ASP A 45 10.74 27.38 19.84
CA ASP A 45 12.21 27.56 19.85
C ASP A 45 12.95 26.62 18.88
N ALA A 46 12.90 26.91 17.57
CA ALA A 46 13.87 26.33 16.61
C ALA A 46 14.00 27.13 15.29
N LEU A 47 14.62 28.32 15.34
CA LEU A 47 15.28 28.90 14.17
C LEU A 47 16.62 29.53 14.60
N PRO A 48 17.78 29.03 14.15
CA PRO A 48 19.06 29.68 14.41
C PRO A 48 19.27 30.87 13.47
N SER A 49 19.83 31.94 14.04
CA SER A 49 20.22 33.19 13.38
C SER A 49 21.44 33.00 12.45
N GLU A 50 21.37 33.58 11.24
CA GLU A 50 22.52 33.70 10.32
C GLU A 50 23.54 34.75 10.82
N PRO A 51 24.86 34.58 10.55
CA PRO A 51 25.86 35.60 10.81
C PRO A 51 26.04 36.57 9.61
N PRO A 52 26.54 37.80 9.84
CA PRO A 52 26.58 38.85 8.82
C PRO A 52 27.93 38.94 8.09
N GLY A 53 27.90 39.14 6.77
CA GLY A 53 28.97 39.88 6.06
C GLY A 53 29.40 39.39 4.68
N ALA A 54 29.22 40.27 3.69
CA ALA A 54 29.91 40.41 2.39
C ALA A 54 29.70 39.28 1.34
N GLY A 55 29.36 39.53 0.07
CA GLY A 55 29.35 40.74 -0.74
C GLY A 55 29.86 40.42 -2.16
N LYS A 56 29.07 40.81 -3.18
CA LYS A 56 29.40 40.92 -4.63
C LYS A 56 29.35 39.65 -5.52
N LYS A 57 28.33 39.61 -6.39
CA LYS A 57 28.28 38.92 -7.71
C LYS A 57 29.21 39.63 -8.71
N PRO A 58 29.76 39.00 -9.77
CA PRO A 58 29.03 38.73 -11.05
C PRO A 58 29.52 37.42 -11.76
N HIS A 59 28.98 36.83 -12.84
CA HIS A 59 28.19 37.25 -14.00
C HIS A 59 27.30 36.09 -14.49
N ALA A 60 26.14 36.44 -15.06
CA ALA A 60 25.19 35.55 -15.70
C ALA A 60 25.55 35.26 -17.16
N VAL A 61 25.14 34.09 -17.66
CA VAL A 61 24.72 33.92 -19.07
C VAL A 61 23.22 33.64 -19.05
N ARG A 62 22.50 34.48 -19.79
CA ARG A 62 21.05 34.65 -19.83
C ARG A 62 20.44 33.70 -20.87
N SER A 63 19.38 32.97 -20.53
CA SER A 63 18.34 32.61 -21.50
C SER A 63 17.08 33.39 -21.14
N GLU A 64 16.53 34.11 -22.10
CA GLU A 64 15.45 35.07 -21.92
C GLU A 64 14.10 34.38 -21.64
N ALA A 65 13.58 34.62 -20.45
CA ALA A 65 12.17 34.50 -20.09
C ALA A 65 11.82 35.73 -19.21
N PRO A 66 10.59 36.28 -19.31
CA PRO A 66 10.29 37.65 -18.91
C PRO A 66 10.45 37.86 -17.40
N GLU A 67 10.95 39.03 -16.99
CA GLU A 67 11.15 39.46 -15.60
C GLU A 67 9.87 39.29 -14.76
N ALA A 68 9.72 38.14 -14.11
CA ALA A 68 8.87 38.03 -12.94
C ALA A 68 9.61 38.75 -11.81
N SER A 69 9.11 39.92 -11.42
CA SER A 69 9.68 40.75 -10.37
C SER A 69 10.00 39.94 -9.11
N SER A 70 11.11 40.26 -8.43
CA SER A 70 11.52 39.68 -7.14
C SER A 70 10.36 39.55 -6.12
N TYR A 71 9.39 40.47 -6.21
CA TYR A 71 8.14 40.47 -5.46
C TYR A 71 7.21 39.28 -5.76
N LYS A 72 7.03 38.90 -7.04
CA LYS A 72 6.15 37.79 -7.45
C LYS A 72 6.64 36.44 -6.94
N THR A 73 7.97 36.23 -6.92
CA THR A 73 8.59 35.03 -6.36
C THR A 73 8.41 34.95 -4.84
N GLY A 74 8.54 36.09 -4.13
CA GLY A 74 8.22 36.16 -2.70
C GLY A 74 6.76 35.83 -2.39
N LEU A 75 5.83 36.34 -3.21
CA LEU A 75 4.41 36.01 -3.09
C LEU A 75 4.09 34.55 -3.42
N GLN A 76 4.77 33.94 -4.40
CA GLN A 76 4.62 32.52 -4.72
C GLN A 76 5.01 31.64 -3.53
N ILE A 77 6.08 31.99 -2.82
CA ILE A 77 6.55 31.27 -1.63
C ILE A 77 5.56 31.44 -0.48
N LEU A 78 5.10 32.67 -0.22
CA LEU A 78 4.09 32.96 0.81
C LEU A 78 2.76 32.23 0.52
N TYR A 79 2.29 32.28 -0.73
CA TYR A 79 1.04 31.66 -1.15
C TYR A 79 1.11 30.13 -1.12
N LYS A 80 2.25 29.50 -1.45
CA LYS A 80 2.45 28.06 -1.27
C LYS A 80 2.46 27.64 0.21
N LYS A 81 3.02 28.49 1.08
CA LYS A 81 3.11 28.22 2.52
C LYS A 81 1.76 28.32 3.24
N TYR A 82 0.89 29.24 2.81
CA TYR A 82 -0.40 29.51 3.45
C TYR A 82 -1.59 29.31 2.51
N HIS A 83 -1.46 28.43 1.50
CA HIS A 83 -2.46 28.24 0.45
C HIS A 83 -3.83 27.92 1.08
N PRO A 84 -4.84 28.80 0.93
CA PRO A 84 -6.16 28.53 1.48
C PRO A 84 -6.91 27.57 0.55
N HIS A 85 -6.64 26.27 0.66
CA HIS A 85 -7.44 25.23 0.00
C HIS A 85 -7.33 23.93 0.83
N PRO A 86 -8.42 23.41 1.44
CA PRO A 86 -9.63 22.93 0.75
C PRO A 86 -10.97 23.59 1.12
N MET A 87 -11.06 24.27 2.26
CA MET A 87 -12.35 24.74 2.79
C MET A 87 -12.94 25.93 2.03
N ALA A 88 -12.14 26.90 1.59
CA ALA A 88 -12.67 28.12 0.99
C ALA A 88 -13.30 27.92 -0.41
N VAL A 89 -12.89 26.90 -1.16
CA VAL A 89 -13.28 26.70 -2.57
C VAL A 89 -14.28 25.55 -2.74
N HIS A 90 -14.13 24.45 -2.00
CA HIS A 90 -15.05 23.31 -2.12
C HIS A 90 -16.36 23.50 -1.36
N PHE A 91 -16.34 24.26 -0.27
CA PHE A 91 -17.51 24.51 0.56
C PHE A 91 -18.66 25.21 -0.19
N PRO A 92 -18.47 26.33 -0.93
CA PRO A 92 -19.55 26.94 -1.69
C PRO A 92 -20.08 26.06 -2.82
N ILE A 93 -19.22 25.24 -3.45
CA ILE A 93 -19.64 24.28 -4.50
C ILE A 93 -20.59 23.23 -3.90
N ALA A 94 -20.23 22.65 -2.76
CA ALA A 94 -21.06 21.66 -2.09
C ALA A 94 -22.41 22.25 -1.63
N LEU A 95 -22.42 23.48 -1.12
CA LEU A 95 -23.65 24.16 -0.69
C LEU A 95 -24.59 24.49 -1.86
N HIS A 96 -24.08 24.92 -3.03
CA HIS A 96 -24.93 25.12 -4.21
C HIS A 96 -25.57 23.80 -4.69
N LEU A 97 -24.83 22.68 -4.65
CA LEU A 97 -25.38 21.35 -4.98
C LEU A 97 -26.41 20.89 -3.94
N PHE A 98 -26.14 21.13 -2.66
CA PHE A 98 -27.06 20.77 -1.59
C PHE A 98 -28.35 21.60 -1.66
N ALA A 99 -28.26 22.91 -1.94
CA ALA A 99 -29.40 23.77 -2.15
C ALA A 99 -30.26 23.30 -3.34
N ALA A 100 -29.64 22.94 -4.47
CA ALA A 100 -30.34 22.37 -5.62
C ALA A 100 -31.03 21.02 -5.29
N GLY A 101 -30.38 20.17 -4.49
CA GLY A 101 -30.98 18.92 -4.02
C GLY A 101 -32.18 19.15 -3.10
N LEU A 102 -32.06 20.07 -2.14
CA LEU A 102 -33.17 20.47 -1.27
C LEU A 102 -34.32 21.10 -2.06
N ASP A 103 -34.01 21.84 -3.13
CA ASP A 103 -35.02 22.48 -3.98
C ASP A 103 -35.85 21.45 -4.74
N ILE A 104 -35.21 20.39 -5.25
CA ILE A 104 -35.91 19.24 -5.83
C ILE A 104 -36.83 18.57 -4.79
N VAL A 105 -36.35 18.40 -3.55
CA VAL A 105 -37.15 17.82 -2.47
C VAL A 105 -38.34 18.72 -2.11
N PHE A 106 -38.13 20.04 -2.08
CA PHE A 106 -39.17 21.03 -1.84
C PHE A 106 -40.24 21.01 -2.94
N LEU A 107 -39.85 20.97 -4.22
CA LEU A 107 -40.78 20.91 -5.35
C LEU A 107 -41.66 19.63 -5.35
N VAL A 108 -41.15 18.54 -4.78
CA VAL A 108 -41.91 17.29 -4.59
C VAL A 108 -42.74 17.32 -3.30
N SER A 109 -42.24 17.98 -2.26
CA SER A 109 -42.85 18.06 -0.92
C SER A 109 -42.71 19.48 -0.35
N PRO A 110 -43.67 20.39 -0.63
CA PRO A 110 -43.55 21.82 -0.34
C PRO A 110 -43.76 22.12 1.16
N LYS A 111 -42.74 21.80 1.97
CA LYS A 111 -42.68 22.09 3.41
C LYS A 111 -41.80 23.30 3.66
N ALA A 112 -42.21 24.15 4.59
CA ALA A 112 -41.49 25.37 4.92
C ALA A 112 -40.02 25.15 5.33
N ALA A 113 -39.76 24.07 6.08
CA ALA A 113 -38.39 23.71 6.46
C ALA A 113 -37.45 23.46 5.26
N TYR A 114 -37.97 22.96 4.13
CA TYR A 114 -37.16 22.78 2.93
C TYR A 114 -36.96 24.09 2.17
N ALA A 115 -37.99 24.95 2.09
CA ALA A 115 -37.84 26.29 1.51
C ALA A 115 -36.77 27.12 2.25
N ASP A 116 -36.83 27.12 3.59
CA ASP A 116 -35.82 27.77 4.44
C ASP A 116 -34.44 27.15 4.20
N GLY A 117 -34.36 25.81 4.16
CA GLY A 117 -33.14 25.07 3.89
C GLY A 117 -32.52 25.42 2.54
N VAL A 118 -33.32 25.53 1.48
CA VAL A 118 -32.89 25.96 0.14
C VAL A 118 -32.31 27.35 0.22
N PHE A 119 -33.05 28.33 0.75
CA PHE A 119 -32.61 29.72 0.79
C PHE A 119 -31.33 29.91 1.59
N TYR A 120 -31.25 29.42 2.84
CA TYR A 120 -30.08 29.65 3.69
C TYR A 120 -28.82 28.95 3.14
N THR A 121 -28.96 27.72 2.64
CA THR A 121 -27.85 27.01 2.01
C THR A 121 -27.36 27.76 0.78
N PHE A 122 -28.29 28.20 -0.07
CA PHE A 122 -28.00 28.95 -1.29
C PHE A 122 -27.36 30.32 -1.03
N PHE A 123 -27.86 31.03 0.00
CA PHE A 123 -27.35 32.30 0.45
C PHE A 123 -25.89 32.18 0.91
N VAL A 124 -25.61 31.23 1.80
CA VAL A 124 -24.24 30.97 2.29
C VAL A 124 -23.33 30.54 1.13
N ALA A 125 -23.81 29.69 0.22
CA ALA A 125 -23.06 29.26 -0.95
C ALA A 125 -22.61 30.45 -1.82
N THR A 126 -23.54 31.37 -2.10
CA THR A 126 -23.29 32.54 -2.94
C THR A 126 -22.31 33.52 -2.27
N VAL A 127 -22.52 33.82 -0.98
CA VAL A 127 -21.62 34.71 -0.21
C VAL A 127 -20.22 34.14 -0.14
N MET A 128 -20.09 32.85 0.19
CA MET A 128 -18.80 32.17 0.26
C MET A 128 -18.15 32.03 -1.13
N GLY A 129 -18.94 31.98 -2.20
CA GLY A 129 -18.44 31.99 -3.58
C GLY A 129 -17.66 33.27 -3.93
N PHE A 130 -18.07 34.44 -3.42
CA PHE A 130 -17.28 35.67 -3.56
C PHE A 130 -15.95 35.59 -2.81
N VAL A 131 -15.96 35.03 -1.61
CA VAL A 131 -14.74 34.81 -0.81
C VAL A 131 -13.80 33.84 -1.52
N ALA A 132 -14.33 32.77 -2.13
CA ALA A 132 -13.59 31.75 -2.88
C ALA A 132 -12.95 32.30 -4.18
N MET A 133 -13.55 33.32 -4.79
CA MET A 133 -13.05 33.91 -6.03
C MET A 133 -11.71 34.63 -5.83
N VAL A 134 -11.49 35.25 -4.66
CA VAL A 134 -10.26 35.99 -4.33
C VAL A 134 -9.01 35.10 -4.39
N PRO A 135 -8.90 33.97 -3.66
CA PRO A 135 -7.76 33.07 -3.77
C PRO A 135 -7.68 32.40 -5.16
N GLY A 136 -8.82 32.21 -5.85
CA GLY A 136 -8.85 31.68 -7.21
C GLY A 136 -8.17 32.59 -8.24
N VAL A 137 -8.49 33.89 -8.23
CA VAL A 137 -7.86 34.91 -9.09
C VAL A 137 -6.40 35.12 -8.72
N LEU A 138 -6.10 35.12 -7.41
CA LEU A 138 -4.73 35.22 -6.92
C LEU A 138 -3.88 34.04 -7.40
N SER A 139 -4.38 32.81 -7.33
CA SER A 139 -3.72 31.61 -7.88
C SER A 139 -3.52 31.71 -9.39
N TRP A 140 -4.53 32.17 -10.12
CA TRP A 140 -4.46 32.36 -11.58
C TRP A 140 -3.36 33.36 -12.00
N TRP A 141 -3.19 34.45 -11.24
CA TRP A 141 -2.13 35.42 -11.48
C TRP A 141 -0.73 34.92 -11.07
N ILE A 142 -0.63 34.32 -9.88
CA ILE A 142 0.62 33.88 -9.26
C ILE A 142 1.22 32.67 -10.00
N ASN A 143 0.40 31.64 -10.23
CA ASN A 143 0.87 30.35 -10.74
C ASN A 143 0.78 30.24 -12.26
N TYR A 144 -0.17 30.95 -12.88
CA TYR A 144 -0.50 30.78 -14.30
C TYR A 144 -0.39 32.06 -15.11
N ASN A 145 0.13 33.15 -14.53
CA ASN A 145 0.37 34.44 -15.18
C ASN A 145 -0.85 34.99 -15.95
N LEU A 146 -2.06 34.79 -15.43
CA LEU A 146 -3.32 35.16 -16.10
C LEU A 146 -3.47 34.53 -17.48
N SER A 147 -3.02 33.28 -17.62
CA SER A 147 -3.16 32.48 -18.85
C SER A 147 -4.60 32.52 -19.35
N LYS A 148 -4.77 32.88 -20.62
CA LYS A 148 -6.06 32.91 -21.33
C LYS A 148 -6.44 31.55 -21.92
N SER A 149 -5.86 30.46 -21.43
CA SER A 149 -6.24 29.13 -21.88
C SER A 149 -7.72 28.86 -21.61
N ARG A 150 -8.33 28.04 -22.47
CA ARG A 150 -9.78 27.76 -22.46
C ARG A 150 -10.30 27.35 -21.07
N PRO A 151 -9.62 26.51 -20.27
CA PRO A 151 -10.09 26.15 -18.93
C PRO A 151 -10.23 27.35 -17.97
N PHE A 152 -9.27 28.29 -17.97
CA PHE A 152 -9.33 29.47 -17.12
C PHE A 152 -10.44 30.43 -17.54
N VAL A 153 -10.61 30.65 -18.85
CA VAL A 153 -11.66 31.54 -19.38
C VAL A 153 -13.05 30.98 -19.09
N VAL A 154 -13.26 29.68 -19.32
CA VAL A 154 -14.55 29.03 -19.03
C VAL A 154 -14.85 29.09 -17.54
N LYS A 155 -13.87 28.76 -16.68
CA LYS A 155 -14.06 28.81 -15.22
C LYS A 155 -14.41 30.22 -14.74
N LEU A 156 -13.78 31.27 -15.28
CA LEU A 156 -14.08 32.66 -14.91
C LEU A 156 -15.48 33.10 -15.35
N ILE A 157 -15.88 32.77 -16.58
CA ILE A 157 -17.22 33.12 -17.11
C ILE A 157 -18.29 32.42 -16.29
N VAL A 158 -18.15 31.10 -16.08
CA VAL A 158 -19.14 30.31 -15.33
C VAL A 158 -19.20 30.75 -13.88
N ALA A 159 -18.07 31.08 -13.23
CA ALA A 159 -18.05 31.54 -11.85
C ALA A 159 -18.77 32.89 -11.70
N THR A 160 -18.48 33.84 -12.60
CA THR A 160 -19.14 35.15 -12.62
C THR A 160 -20.66 35.01 -12.83
N LEU A 161 -21.08 34.19 -13.80
CA LEU A 161 -22.50 33.94 -14.05
C LEU A 161 -23.18 33.29 -12.84
N THR A 162 -22.53 32.31 -12.21
CA THR A 162 -23.05 31.62 -11.02
C THR A 162 -23.28 32.59 -9.86
N LEU A 163 -22.34 33.50 -9.62
CA LEU A 163 -22.45 34.51 -8.56
C LEU A 163 -23.52 35.57 -8.87
N LEU A 164 -23.63 36.03 -10.12
CA LEU A 164 -24.66 36.97 -10.53
C LEU A 164 -26.07 36.39 -10.38
N LEU A 165 -26.24 35.13 -10.82
CA LEU A 165 -27.47 34.38 -10.61
C LEU A 165 -27.75 34.18 -9.13
N GLY A 166 -26.73 33.87 -8.33
CA GLY A 166 -26.83 33.76 -6.88
C GLY A 166 -27.38 35.04 -6.23
N VAL A 167 -26.80 36.20 -6.56
CA VAL A 167 -27.24 37.51 -6.04
C VAL A 167 -28.65 37.85 -6.49
N LEU A 168 -28.98 37.62 -7.77
CA LEU A 168 -30.33 37.84 -8.30
C LEU A 168 -31.37 37.01 -7.53
N ASN A 169 -31.08 35.74 -7.29
CA ASN A 169 -31.99 34.84 -6.60
C ASN A 169 -32.20 35.22 -5.13
N ILE A 170 -31.14 35.68 -4.46
CA ILE A 170 -31.22 36.21 -3.10
C ILE A 170 -32.09 37.48 -3.08
N ALA A 171 -31.94 38.37 -4.07
CA ALA A 171 -32.75 39.58 -4.16
C ALA A 171 -34.24 39.26 -4.37
N LEU A 172 -34.56 38.31 -5.26
CA LEU A 172 -35.93 37.84 -5.49
C LEU A 172 -36.58 37.32 -4.20
N TYR A 173 -35.86 36.52 -3.41
CA TYR A 173 -36.36 36.01 -2.14
C TYR A 173 -36.52 37.09 -1.06
N LEU A 174 -35.61 38.08 -1.01
CA LEU A 174 -35.68 39.16 -0.03
C LEU A 174 -36.79 40.16 -0.34
N GLU A 175 -37.18 40.31 -1.61
CA GLU A 175 -38.30 41.15 -2.05
C GLU A 175 -39.65 40.49 -1.71
N ASP A 176 -39.79 39.20 -1.98
CA ASP A 176 -40.95 38.41 -1.54
C ASP A 176 -40.53 36.97 -1.15
N PRO A 177 -40.44 36.66 0.16
CA PRO A 177 -40.17 35.29 0.61
C PRO A 177 -41.25 34.28 0.19
N GLY A 178 -42.46 34.75 -0.13
CA GLY A 178 -43.58 33.95 -0.62
C GLY A 178 -43.35 33.38 -2.03
N ILE A 179 -42.43 33.96 -2.81
CA ILE A 179 -42.13 33.60 -4.21
C ILE A 179 -41.84 32.10 -4.41
N VAL A 180 -41.28 31.45 -3.38
CA VAL A 180 -40.91 30.02 -3.39
C VAL A 180 -42.14 29.10 -3.37
N TYR A 181 -43.30 29.59 -2.96
CA TYR A 181 -44.55 28.83 -2.95
C TYR A 181 -45.44 29.14 -4.15
N GLU A 182 -45.07 30.12 -4.97
CA GLU A 182 -45.87 30.55 -6.09
C GLU A 182 -45.57 29.75 -7.36
N ALA A 183 -46.63 29.34 -8.06
CA ALA A 183 -46.51 28.84 -9.43
C ALA A 183 -46.44 30.00 -10.47
N SER A 184 -46.08 31.21 -10.02
CA SER A 184 -45.92 32.39 -10.86
C SER A 184 -44.67 32.26 -11.74
N PHE A 185 -44.58 33.08 -12.80
CA PHE A 185 -43.39 33.13 -13.64
C PHE A 185 -42.13 33.47 -12.82
N GLU A 186 -42.29 34.29 -11.79
CA GLU A 186 -41.23 34.70 -10.87
C GLU A 186 -40.79 33.55 -9.95
N GLY A 187 -41.73 32.77 -9.40
CA GLY A 187 -41.43 31.54 -8.66
C GLY A 187 -40.72 30.48 -9.53
N ILE A 188 -41.14 30.30 -10.78
CA ILE A 188 -40.46 29.40 -11.73
C ILE A 188 -39.03 29.88 -12.00
N ILE A 189 -38.82 31.19 -12.13
CA ILE A 189 -37.48 31.76 -12.30
C ILE A 189 -36.62 31.49 -11.07
N TYR A 190 -37.15 31.68 -9.86
CA TYR A 190 -36.43 31.44 -8.61
C TYR A 190 -35.86 30.01 -8.54
N HIS A 191 -36.71 29.00 -8.69
CA HIS A 191 -36.28 27.59 -8.67
C HIS A 191 -35.35 27.25 -9.84
N SER A 192 -35.60 27.80 -11.02
CA SER A 192 -34.72 27.59 -12.17
C SER A 192 -33.30 28.11 -11.90
N ILE A 193 -33.16 29.25 -11.21
CA ILE A 193 -31.86 29.79 -10.85
C ILE A 193 -31.15 28.90 -9.81
N VAL A 194 -31.86 28.38 -8.81
CA VAL A 194 -31.30 27.45 -7.83
C VAL A 194 -30.73 26.19 -8.51
N LEU A 195 -31.50 25.59 -9.41
CA LEU A 195 -31.08 24.38 -10.13
C LEU A 195 -29.94 24.65 -11.12
N LEU A 196 -30.00 25.77 -11.87
CA LEU A 196 -28.97 26.13 -12.84
C LEU A 196 -27.62 26.42 -12.18
N THR A 197 -27.62 27.04 -11.01
CA THR A 197 -26.37 27.27 -10.26
C THR A 197 -25.82 25.99 -9.66
N GLY A 198 -26.66 25.03 -9.26
CA GLY A 198 -26.24 23.67 -8.93
C GLY A 198 -25.51 22.98 -10.09
N LEU A 199 -26.00 23.13 -11.32
CA LEU A 199 -25.33 22.60 -12.51
C LEU A 199 -24.05 23.37 -12.87
N SER A 200 -24.05 24.69 -12.72
CA SER A 200 -22.89 25.52 -13.07
C SER A 200 -21.69 25.24 -12.17
N VAL A 201 -21.90 24.93 -10.88
CA VAL A 201 -20.79 24.57 -9.97
C VAL A 201 -20.17 23.21 -10.27
N ILE A 202 -20.89 22.29 -10.92
CA ILE A 202 -20.31 21.03 -11.46
C ILE A 202 -19.32 21.35 -12.57
N VAL A 203 -19.68 22.28 -13.47
CA VAL A 203 -18.79 22.75 -14.53
C VAL A 203 -17.55 23.43 -13.95
N LEU A 204 -17.69 24.21 -12.87
CA LEU A 204 -16.57 24.81 -12.14
C LEU A 204 -15.64 23.77 -11.51
N GLY A 205 -16.19 22.71 -10.92
CA GLY A 205 -15.45 21.57 -10.38
C GLY A 205 -14.66 20.84 -11.47
N TYR A 206 -15.30 20.53 -12.59
CA TYR A 206 -14.69 19.83 -13.73
C TYR A 206 -13.51 20.61 -14.32
N TYR A 207 -13.69 21.90 -14.64
CA TYR A 207 -12.60 22.73 -15.17
C TYR A 207 -11.54 23.06 -14.10
N GLY A 208 -11.90 23.07 -12.82
CA GLY A 208 -10.94 23.08 -11.72
C GLY A 208 -10.03 21.86 -11.74
N GLY A 209 -10.60 20.67 -11.92
CA GLY A 209 -9.87 19.42 -12.09
C GLY A 209 -8.94 19.44 -13.30
N LYS A 210 -9.40 19.91 -14.47
CA LYS A 210 -8.55 20.03 -15.67
C LYS A 210 -7.33 20.93 -15.48
N ILE A 211 -7.45 22.00 -14.69
CA ILE A 211 -6.33 22.89 -14.39
C ILE A 211 -5.32 22.20 -13.46
N THR A 212 -5.79 21.43 -12.48
CA THR A 212 -4.94 20.77 -11.48
C THR A 212 -4.27 19.51 -12.03
N TRP A 213 -4.98 18.71 -12.82
CA TRP A 213 -4.55 17.39 -13.27
C TRP A 213 -4.12 17.35 -14.75
N GLY A 214 -4.23 18.46 -15.47
CA GLY A 214 -3.95 18.54 -16.91
C GLY A 214 -5.00 17.80 -17.75
N ASP A 215 -4.99 18.03 -19.06
CA ASP A 215 -5.82 17.24 -19.99
C ASP A 215 -5.24 15.82 -20.06
N LEU A 216 -5.79 14.91 -19.25
CA LEU A 216 -5.51 13.46 -19.31
C LEU A 216 -5.76 12.88 -20.72
N SER A 217 -6.46 13.62 -21.59
CA SER A 217 -6.68 13.25 -22.98
C SER A 217 -5.40 13.18 -23.81
N GLU A 218 -4.34 13.95 -23.53
CA GLU A 218 -3.06 13.80 -24.25
C GLU A 218 -2.29 12.54 -23.79
N TYR A 219 -2.49 12.09 -22.56
CA TYR A 219 -1.94 10.84 -22.04
C TYR A 219 -2.72 9.62 -22.56
N GLU A 220 -4.04 9.76 -22.76
CA GLU A 220 -4.89 8.75 -23.38
C GLU A 220 -4.71 8.64 -24.89
N GLU A 221 -4.49 9.74 -25.63
CA GLU A 221 -4.37 9.71 -27.10
C GLU A 221 -3.06 9.04 -27.58
N HIS A 222 -1.99 9.16 -26.80
CA HIS A 222 -0.70 8.52 -27.12
C HIS A 222 -0.72 7.01 -26.83
N ASN A 223 -1.52 6.55 -25.87
CA ASN A 223 -1.71 5.14 -25.54
C ASN A 223 -2.83 4.46 -26.36
N THR A 224 -3.82 5.21 -26.84
CA THR A 224 -4.90 4.66 -27.69
C THR A 224 -4.51 4.49 -29.16
N LYS A 225 -3.57 5.29 -29.69
CA LYS A 225 -3.07 5.09 -31.08
C LYS A 225 -2.16 3.87 -31.24
N ALA A 226 -1.54 3.38 -30.17
CA ALA A 226 -0.79 2.12 -30.17
C ALA A 226 -1.68 0.88 -29.98
N ALA A 227 -2.88 1.04 -29.39
CA ALA A 227 -3.83 -0.04 -29.13
C ALA A 227 -4.93 -0.20 -30.20
N ALA A 228 -5.02 0.72 -31.18
CA ALA A 228 -6.09 0.74 -32.19
C ALA A 228 -5.79 -0.06 -33.49
N ALA A 229 -4.76 -0.93 -33.50
CA ALA A 229 -4.44 -1.74 -34.68
C ALA A 229 -5.11 -3.14 -34.69
N GLU A 230 -5.76 -3.58 -33.62
CA GLU A 230 -6.51 -4.85 -33.61
C GLU A 230 -7.83 -4.68 -32.85
N THR A 231 -8.93 -4.64 -33.60
CA THR A 231 -10.30 -4.68 -33.05
C THR A 231 -10.74 -6.13 -32.84
N PRO A 232 -11.20 -6.48 -31.63
CA PRO A 232 -12.28 -7.45 -31.45
C PRO A 232 -13.58 -6.74 -31.02
N GLU A 233 -14.69 -7.26 -31.52
CA GLU A 233 -16.04 -6.74 -31.41
C GLU A 233 -16.52 -6.51 -29.96
N SER A 234 -17.38 -5.51 -29.82
CA SER A 234 -17.99 -5.09 -28.56
C SER A 234 -19.08 -6.05 -28.08
N HIS A 235 -18.81 -6.72 -26.95
CA HIS A 235 -19.86 -7.32 -26.12
C HIS A 235 -19.96 -6.56 -24.79
N ALA A 236 -20.83 -5.56 -24.74
CA ALA A 236 -21.29 -4.99 -23.47
C ALA A 236 -22.13 -6.05 -22.71
N PRO A 237 -21.86 -6.33 -21.42
CA PRO A 237 -22.65 -7.30 -20.68
C PRO A 237 -24.03 -6.70 -20.39
N LYS A 238 -25.07 -7.32 -20.98
CA LYS A 238 -26.46 -7.08 -20.58
C LYS A 238 -26.61 -7.48 -19.11
N ARG A 239 -27.18 -6.60 -18.27
CA ARG A 239 -27.66 -6.94 -16.91
C ARG A 239 -28.68 -8.08 -17.04
N GLY A 240 -28.20 -9.31 -16.87
CA GLY A 240 -29.03 -10.51 -16.80
C GLY A 240 -29.77 -10.56 -15.47
N LYS A 241 -31.05 -10.93 -15.50
CA LYS A 241 -31.73 -11.46 -14.32
C LYS A 241 -30.87 -12.60 -13.77
N LEU A 242 -30.57 -12.58 -12.46
CA LEU A 242 -29.91 -13.69 -11.75
C LEU A 242 -30.64 -14.99 -12.13
N GLN A 243 -30.00 -15.80 -12.97
CA GLN A 243 -30.43 -17.18 -13.16
C GLN A 243 -30.15 -17.92 -11.87
N ALA A 244 -31.09 -18.78 -11.44
CA ALA A 244 -30.83 -19.74 -10.38
C ALA A 244 -29.50 -20.46 -10.66
N PRO A 245 -28.63 -20.64 -9.65
CA PRO A 245 -27.29 -21.15 -9.88
C PRO A 245 -27.38 -22.49 -10.61
N ARG A 246 -26.74 -22.57 -11.77
CA ARG A 246 -26.37 -23.84 -12.40
C ARG A 246 -25.61 -24.64 -11.35
N GLY A 247 -25.84 -25.96 -11.30
CA GLY A 247 -25.32 -26.85 -10.26
C GLY A 247 -23.90 -26.49 -9.83
N TYR A 248 -23.73 -26.17 -8.55
CA TYR A 248 -22.45 -25.87 -7.95
C TYR A 248 -21.69 -27.21 -7.83
N GLU A 249 -20.82 -27.52 -8.78
CA GLU A 249 -19.88 -28.64 -8.66
C GLU A 249 -18.62 -28.13 -7.98
N VAL A 250 -18.27 -28.72 -6.84
CA VAL A 250 -16.97 -28.48 -6.18
C VAL A 250 -16.02 -29.56 -6.70
N PRO A 251 -15.14 -29.25 -7.68
CA PRO A 251 -14.35 -30.26 -8.40
C PRO A 251 -13.35 -31.05 -7.53
N PHE A 252 -13.08 -30.62 -6.28
CA PHE A 252 -11.97 -31.14 -5.45
C PHE A 252 -12.36 -31.50 -4.01
N SER A 253 -13.54 -32.11 -3.78
CA SER A 253 -13.95 -32.52 -2.42
C SER A 253 -13.07 -33.65 -1.86
N SER A 254 -12.49 -33.42 -0.68
CA SER A 254 -11.57 -34.31 0.04
C SER A 254 -12.12 -34.66 1.42
N ALA A 255 -11.76 -35.83 1.95
CA ALA A 255 -12.16 -36.25 3.30
C ALA A 255 -11.15 -35.75 4.34
N ALA A 256 -11.62 -35.24 5.48
CA ALA A 256 -10.75 -34.80 6.58
C ALA A 256 -9.86 -35.93 7.17
N THR A 257 -10.16 -37.20 6.84
CA THR A 257 -9.38 -38.39 7.21
C THR A 257 -8.21 -38.67 6.27
N MET A 258 -8.07 -37.95 5.15
CA MET A 258 -6.92 -38.08 4.26
C MET A 258 -5.64 -37.74 5.00
N ALA A 259 -4.56 -38.47 4.67
CA ALA A 259 -3.27 -38.24 5.28
C ALA A 259 -2.81 -36.78 5.08
N PRO A 260 -2.11 -36.20 6.07
CA PRO A 260 -1.51 -34.87 5.96
C PRO A 260 -0.77 -34.72 4.63
N VAL A 261 -0.91 -33.55 4.01
CA VAL A 261 -0.01 -33.22 2.91
C VAL A 261 1.31 -32.97 3.58
N ASN A 262 2.28 -33.85 3.36
CA ASN A 262 3.64 -33.57 3.79
C ASN A 262 4.07 -32.33 3.02
N ALA A 263 4.14 -31.18 3.69
CA ALA A 263 4.91 -30.06 3.18
C ALA A 263 6.28 -30.63 2.83
N VAL A 264 6.69 -30.48 1.57
CA VAL A 264 7.96 -31.01 1.09
C VAL A 264 9.01 -30.40 1.99
N ARG A 265 9.60 -31.19 2.89
CA ARG A 265 10.75 -30.75 3.67
C ARG A 265 11.90 -30.63 2.68
N HIS A 266 11.99 -29.48 2.03
CA HIS A 266 13.21 -29.11 1.35
C HIS A 266 14.26 -28.96 2.43
N GLN A 267 15.10 -29.98 2.58
CA GLN A 267 16.41 -29.79 3.15
C GLN A 267 17.10 -28.85 2.17
N ASP A 268 17.21 -27.58 2.55
CA ASP A 268 18.05 -26.65 1.85
C ASP A 268 19.49 -27.13 2.05
N LYS A 269 19.93 -28.06 1.21
CA LYS A 269 21.30 -28.58 1.18
C LYS A 269 22.29 -27.53 0.67
N SER A 270 21.84 -26.28 0.48
CA SER A 270 22.58 -25.18 -0.12
C SER A 270 23.44 -24.41 0.87
N ALA A 271 23.38 -24.70 2.18
CA ALA A 271 24.36 -24.19 3.14
C ALA A 271 25.74 -24.80 2.84
N ALA A 272 26.47 -24.16 1.92
CA ALA A 272 27.84 -24.50 1.61
C ALA A 272 28.67 -24.35 2.89
N ALA A 273 29.10 -25.47 3.46
CA ALA A 273 29.93 -25.55 4.66
C ALA A 273 31.39 -25.06 4.44
N GLY A 274 31.60 -24.11 3.54
CA GLY A 274 32.90 -23.55 3.18
C GLY A 274 32.94 -22.03 3.37
N LYS A 275 34.14 -21.46 3.51
CA LYS A 275 34.32 -20.00 3.47
C LYS A 275 33.97 -19.47 2.07
N SER A 276 32.74 -19.01 1.90
CA SER A 276 32.27 -18.28 0.72
C SER A 276 33.13 -17.04 0.47
N LYS A 277 33.52 -16.78 -0.78
CA LYS A 277 33.95 -15.43 -1.19
C LYS A 277 32.70 -14.64 -1.56
N SER A 278 32.57 -13.43 -1.06
CA SER A 278 31.45 -12.56 -1.41
C SER A 278 31.87 -11.10 -1.46
N ILE A 279 31.15 -10.31 -2.26
CA ILE A 279 31.26 -8.85 -2.28
C ILE A 279 29.91 -8.27 -1.92
N ALA A 280 29.89 -7.38 -0.92
CA ALA A 280 28.75 -6.62 -0.46
C ALA A 280 28.76 -5.21 -1.10
N ILE A 281 27.76 -4.94 -1.94
CA ILE A 281 27.61 -3.71 -2.71
C ILE A 281 26.42 -2.93 -2.16
N LEU A 282 26.67 -1.75 -1.63
CA LEU A 282 25.65 -0.85 -1.10
C LEU A 282 25.39 0.30 -2.07
N ILE A 283 24.12 0.62 -2.26
CA ILE A 283 23.66 1.73 -3.10
C ILE A 283 22.83 2.63 -2.21
N GLY A 284 23.13 3.92 -2.17
CA GLY A 284 22.44 4.86 -1.29
C GLY A 284 21.98 6.12 -1.99
N GLY A 285 20.81 6.61 -1.61
CA GLY A 285 20.24 7.86 -2.11
C GLY A 285 18.81 8.10 -1.64
N ALA A 286 18.24 9.24 -2.01
CA ALA A 286 16.92 9.67 -1.55
C ALA A 286 15.79 8.91 -2.25
N ALA A 287 14.63 8.81 -1.58
CA ALA A 287 13.43 8.28 -2.20
C ALA A 287 13.08 9.07 -3.48
N GLY A 288 12.88 8.34 -4.59
CA GLY A 288 12.61 8.91 -5.92
C GLY A 288 13.84 9.05 -6.83
N THR A 289 15.05 8.73 -6.34
CA THR A 289 16.27 8.72 -7.17
C THR A 289 16.41 7.47 -8.05
N GLY A 290 15.61 6.42 -7.82
CA GLY A 290 15.57 5.21 -8.66
C GLY A 290 16.42 4.04 -8.16
N ILE A 291 16.73 3.97 -6.86
CA ILE A 291 17.48 2.87 -6.22
C ILE A 291 16.85 1.50 -6.46
N ASP A 292 15.53 1.36 -6.33
CA ASP A 292 14.83 0.09 -6.58
C ASP A 292 15.03 -0.41 -8.03
N THR A 293 15.02 0.51 -9.00
CA THR A 293 15.31 0.16 -10.40
C THR A 293 16.75 -0.30 -10.58
N LEU A 294 17.69 0.36 -9.91
CA LEU A 294 19.11 0.02 -9.97
C LEU A 294 19.38 -1.34 -9.30
N GLU A 295 18.74 -1.62 -8.16
CA GLU A 295 18.79 -2.91 -7.47
C GLU A 295 18.39 -4.06 -8.40
N LYS A 296 17.25 -3.92 -9.10
CA LYS A 296 16.72 -4.93 -10.03
C LYS A 296 17.64 -5.17 -11.22
N ILE A 297 18.09 -4.10 -11.87
CA ILE A 297 18.98 -4.19 -13.04
C ILE A 297 20.30 -4.88 -12.67
N LEU A 298 20.91 -4.47 -11.55
CA LEU A 298 22.15 -5.09 -11.09
C LEU A 298 21.95 -6.55 -10.71
N SER A 299 20.87 -6.87 -10.01
CA SER A 299 20.61 -8.24 -9.56
C SER A 299 20.42 -9.20 -10.74
N ASP A 300 19.64 -8.79 -11.75
CA ASP A 300 19.48 -9.55 -13.00
C ASP A 300 20.82 -9.72 -13.72
N ALA A 301 21.62 -8.65 -13.82
CA ALA A 301 22.91 -8.68 -14.49
C ALA A 301 23.94 -9.57 -13.76
N PHE A 302 23.98 -9.55 -12.43
CA PHE A 302 24.86 -10.40 -11.63
C PHE A 302 24.47 -11.88 -11.75
N LYS A 303 23.17 -12.20 -11.69
CA LYS A 303 22.68 -13.55 -11.95
C LYS A 303 23.12 -14.04 -13.34
N ARG A 304 22.92 -13.22 -14.38
CA ARG A 304 23.34 -13.53 -15.76
C ARG A 304 24.85 -13.76 -15.89
N SER A 305 25.63 -13.06 -15.06
CA SER A 305 27.08 -13.19 -15.01
C SER A 305 27.55 -14.48 -14.33
N GLY A 306 26.67 -15.20 -13.61
CA GLY A 306 26.99 -16.47 -12.95
C GLY A 306 27.14 -16.40 -11.43
N TYR A 307 26.67 -15.34 -10.78
CA TYR A 307 26.81 -15.17 -9.32
C TYR A 307 25.56 -15.57 -8.55
N TYR A 308 25.78 -16.09 -7.34
CA TYR A 308 24.73 -16.15 -6.33
C TYR A 308 24.46 -14.78 -5.73
N LEU A 309 23.20 -14.50 -5.36
CA LEU A 309 22.77 -13.18 -4.94
C LEU A 309 21.84 -13.20 -3.74
N PHE A 310 22.07 -12.25 -2.84
CA PHE A 310 21.15 -11.85 -1.80
C PHE A 310 21.02 -10.34 -1.80
N SER A 311 19.81 -9.81 -1.84
CA SER A 311 19.53 -8.38 -1.79
C SER A 311 18.56 -8.04 -0.68
N THR A 312 18.77 -6.90 -0.03
CA THR A 312 17.86 -6.35 0.98
C THR A 312 17.90 -4.82 0.93
N LYS A 313 16.87 -4.16 1.45
CA LYS A 313 16.70 -2.71 1.34
C LYS A 313 16.27 -2.06 2.65
N GLU A 314 16.72 -0.84 2.84
CA GLU A 314 16.35 -0.01 3.99
C GLU A 314 15.80 1.32 3.47
N TYR A 315 14.54 1.61 3.80
CA TYR A 315 13.90 2.86 3.44
C TYR A 315 13.26 3.53 4.65
N MET A 316 13.11 4.85 4.58
CA MET A 316 12.42 5.61 5.61
C MET A 316 10.91 5.64 5.33
N SER A 317 10.09 5.86 6.36
CA SER A 317 8.64 6.09 6.24
C SER A 317 8.35 7.48 5.62
N ARG A 318 8.83 7.70 4.39
CA ARG A 318 8.74 8.95 3.62
C ARG A 318 8.58 8.63 2.14
N VAL A 319 7.65 9.31 1.47
CA VAL A 319 7.40 9.11 0.02
C VAL A 319 8.48 9.77 -0.85
N ARG A 320 9.07 10.89 -0.40
CA ARG A 320 10.17 11.59 -1.09
C ARG A 320 11.22 12.07 -0.10
N GLY A 321 12.48 12.11 -0.56
CA GLY A 321 13.62 12.52 0.27
C GLY A 321 14.09 11.41 1.20
N GLY A 322 14.75 11.80 2.31
CA GLY A 322 15.40 10.85 3.22
C GLY A 322 16.67 10.25 2.61
N SER A 323 17.16 9.18 3.22
CA SER A 323 18.27 8.39 2.69
C SER A 323 17.87 6.92 2.79
N ASN A 324 17.74 6.28 1.64
CA ASN A 324 17.42 4.87 1.50
C ASN A 324 18.65 4.14 0.99
N THR A 325 18.74 2.85 1.27
CA THR A 325 19.81 1.98 0.80
C THR A 325 19.26 0.68 0.21
N ALA A 326 19.98 0.14 -0.76
CA ALA A 326 19.82 -1.24 -1.21
C ALA A 326 21.20 -1.91 -1.14
N LEU A 327 21.26 -3.06 -0.47
CA LEU A 327 22.45 -3.89 -0.37
C LEU A 327 22.28 -5.08 -1.30
N ILE A 328 23.25 -5.31 -2.18
CA ILE A 328 23.38 -6.51 -2.99
C ILE A 328 24.64 -7.24 -2.58
N ARG A 329 24.53 -8.50 -2.19
CA ARG A 329 25.66 -9.39 -1.91
C ARG A 329 25.77 -10.42 -3.03
N ILE A 330 26.92 -10.45 -3.70
CA ILE A 330 27.24 -11.47 -4.72
C ILE A 330 28.24 -12.50 -4.17
N SER A 331 28.12 -13.75 -4.59
CA SER A 331 28.98 -14.85 -4.13
C SER A 331 29.18 -15.95 -5.18
N ASP A 332 30.22 -16.77 -4.99
CA ASP A 332 30.50 -18.01 -5.71
C ASP A 332 29.70 -19.21 -5.19
N THR A 333 29.06 -19.07 -4.03
CA THR A 333 28.22 -20.11 -3.41
C THR A 333 26.88 -19.53 -2.94
N PRO A 334 25.85 -20.35 -2.69
CA PRO A 334 24.56 -19.86 -2.22
C PRO A 334 24.70 -18.98 -0.97
N VAL A 335 24.02 -17.83 -0.98
CA VAL A 335 23.99 -16.86 0.13
C VAL A 335 22.56 -16.54 0.50
N ALA A 336 22.23 -16.65 1.79
CA ALA A 336 20.88 -16.45 2.32
C ALA A 336 20.75 -15.26 3.28
N ALA A 337 21.83 -14.49 3.46
CA ALA A 337 21.88 -13.40 4.44
C ALA A 337 22.77 -12.23 3.98
N PRO A 338 22.51 -11.02 4.49
CA PRO A 338 23.26 -9.83 4.14
C PRO A 338 24.57 -9.76 4.94
N CYS A 339 25.42 -8.80 4.59
CA CYS A 339 26.56 -8.41 5.42
C CYS A 339 26.30 -7.03 6.02
N TRP A 340 26.72 -6.83 7.26
CA TRP A 340 26.68 -5.51 7.89
C TRP A 340 27.70 -4.56 7.25
N GLU A 341 28.97 -4.99 7.21
CA GLU A 341 30.05 -4.27 6.54
C GLU A 341 29.93 -4.37 5.02
N VAL A 342 30.28 -3.30 4.32
CA VAL A 342 30.14 -3.19 2.86
C VAL A 342 31.50 -3.02 2.19
N ASP A 343 31.71 -3.70 1.07
CA ASP A 343 32.97 -3.68 0.33
C ASP A 343 32.99 -2.52 -0.69
N LEU A 344 31.86 -2.32 -1.36
CA LEU A 344 31.65 -1.26 -2.34
C LEU A 344 30.42 -0.46 -1.96
N PHE A 345 30.54 0.86 -1.89
CA PHE A 345 29.41 1.76 -1.64
C PHE A 345 29.33 2.84 -2.71
N ILE A 346 28.15 3.03 -3.29
CA ILE A 346 27.85 4.10 -4.24
C ILE A 346 26.79 5.04 -3.66
N ALA A 347 27.18 6.29 -3.45
CA ALA A 347 26.32 7.36 -3.01
C ALA A 347 25.80 8.17 -4.21
N ILE A 348 24.49 8.08 -4.46
CA ILE A 348 23.78 8.86 -5.49
C ILE A 348 23.50 10.29 -5.00
N ASP A 349 23.35 10.47 -3.68
CA ASP A 349 23.27 11.79 -3.05
C ASP A 349 24.21 11.95 -1.85
N GLU A 350 24.34 13.19 -1.38
CA GLU A 350 25.21 13.55 -0.26
C GLU A 350 24.76 12.94 1.08
N LEU A 351 23.45 12.80 1.31
CA LEU A 351 22.92 12.27 2.58
C LEU A 351 23.23 10.78 2.75
N ALA A 352 23.34 10.03 1.65
CA ALA A 352 23.72 8.64 1.64
C ALA A 352 25.11 8.40 2.24
N LEU A 353 26.06 9.32 2.04
CA LEU A 353 27.42 9.21 2.62
C LEU A 353 27.37 9.16 4.15
N ALA A 354 26.59 10.04 4.76
CA ALA A 354 26.44 10.07 6.22
C ALA A 354 25.68 8.83 6.73
N HIS A 355 24.65 8.39 6.01
CA HIS A 355 23.83 7.25 6.39
C HIS A 355 24.60 5.92 6.36
N ALA A 356 25.42 5.69 5.34
CA ALA A 356 26.17 4.45 5.18
C ALA A 356 27.47 4.39 6.00
N LYS A 357 27.88 5.49 6.65
CA LYS A 357 29.18 5.60 7.32
C LYS A 357 29.48 4.46 8.31
N ALA A 358 28.48 4.01 9.07
CA ALA A 358 28.64 2.94 10.06
C ALA A 358 28.80 1.53 9.44
N ARG A 359 28.55 1.41 8.13
CA ARG A 359 28.67 0.17 7.37
C ARG A 359 29.98 0.11 6.57
N CYS A 360 30.63 1.25 6.36
CA CYS A 360 31.91 1.33 5.66
C CYS A 360 33.09 1.13 6.63
N SER A 361 34.05 0.31 6.22
CA SER A 361 35.34 0.13 6.89
C SER A 361 36.45 0.87 6.13
N PRO A 362 37.69 0.97 6.66
CA PRO A 362 38.83 1.52 5.91
C PRO A 362 39.14 0.77 4.60
N ALA A 363 38.67 -0.47 4.46
CA ALA A 363 38.82 -1.27 3.24
C ALA A 363 37.72 -1.00 2.20
N SER A 364 36.59 -0.38 2.59
CA SER A 364 35.50 -0.10 1.66
C SER A 364 35.94 0.87 0.55
N VAL A 365 35.52 0.58 -0.68
CA VAL A 365 35.61 1.51 -1.80
C VAL A 365 34.33 2.34 -1.84
N ILE A 366 34.46 3.65 -1.67
CA ILE A 366 33.33 4.58 -1.64
C ILE A 366 33.37 5.45 -2.89
N LEU A 367 32.30 5.39 -3.69
CA LEU A 367 32.11 6.18 -4.90
C LEU A 367 30.95 7.16 -4.68
N ALA A 368 31.11 8.39 -5.18
CA ALA A 368 30.06 9.41 -5.09
C ALA A 368 30.08 10.35 -6.30
N ASP A 369 28.97 11.02 -6.57
CA ASP A 369 28.95 12.00 -7.66
C ASP A 369 29.93 13.14 -7.39
N GLN A 370 30.65 13.56 -8.42
CA GLN A 370 31.66 14.61 -8.35
C GLN A 370 31.14 15.95 -7.78
N SER A 371 29.82 16.21 -7.82
CA SER A 371 29.25 17.44 -7.24
C SER A 371 29.35 17.51 -5.72
N PHE A 372 29.49 16.37 -5.02
CA PHE A 372 29.59 16.33 -3.55
C PHE A 372 30.71 15.42 -3.02
N ALA A 373 31.34 14.59 -3.86
CA ALA A 373 32.47 13.74 -3.48
C ALA A 373 33.69 14.51 -2.96
N ASN A 374 33.96 15.71 -3.51
CA ASN A 374 35.17 16.51 -3.22
C ASN A 374 35.30 17.01 -1.77
N LYS A 375 34.35 16.66 -0.90
CA LYS A 375 34.34 17.02 0.53
C LYS A 375 35.12 16.02 1.39
N ASP A 376 35.45 14.83 0.87
CA ASP A 376 36.16 13.77 1.60
C ASP A 376 37.19 13.04 0.72
N ALA A 377 38.44 12.97 1.18
CA ALA A 377 39.54 12.32 0.46
C ALA A 377 39.43 10.79 0.40
N ALA A 378 38.58 10.19 1.24
CA ALA A 378 38.29 8.75 1.21
C ALA A 378 37.26 8.36 0.13
N VAL A 379 36.64 9.34 -0.53
CA VAL A 379 35.57 9.15 -1.51
C VAL A 379 36.07 9.43 -2.93
N THR A 380 35.91 8.45 -3.81
CA THR A 380 36.27 8.60 -5.23
C THR A 380 35.13 9.29 -5.98
N ALA A 381 35.44 10.43 -6.61
CA ALA A 381 34.51 11.19 -7.42
C ALA A 381 34.25 10.53 -8.78
N ILE A 382 32.99 10.32 -9.13
CA ILE A 382 32.54 9.83 -10.44
C ILE A 382 31.58 10.82 -11.12
N PRO A 383 31.67 11.07 -12.44
CA PRO A 383 30.88 12.10 -13.12
C PRO A 383 29.46 11.63 -13.48
N MET A 384 28.68 11.14 -12.52
CA MET A 384 27.35 10.54 -12.77
C MET A 384 26.36 11.56 -13.35
N ASN A 385 26.10 12.64 -12.62
CA ASN A 385 25.08 13.62 -12.96
C ASN A 385 25.42 14.38 -14.25
N VAL A 386 26.70 14.71 -14.44
CA VAL A 386 27.16 15.42 -15.64
C VAL A 386 27.06 14.53 -16.87
N THR A 387 27.39 13.24 -16.76
CA THR A 387 27.24 12.30 -17.87
C THR A 387 25.77 12.09 -18.20
N ALA A 388 24.93 11.88 -17.18
CA ALA A 388 23.48 11.73 -17.35
C ALA A 388 22.83 12.95 -18.04
N GLN A 389 23.21 14.17 -17.63
CA GLN A 389 22.71 15.40 -18.26
C GLN A 389 23.13 15.53 -19.73
N LYS A 390 24.37 15.12 -20.09
CA LYS A 390 24.82 15.12 -21.49
C LYS A 390 24.01 14.16 -22.35
N LEU A 391 23.55 13.06 -21.78
CA LEU A 391 22.67 12.08 -22.43
C LEU A 391 21.18 12.52 -22.44
N GLY A 392 20.87 13.69 -21.88
CA GLY A 392 19.55 14.34 -21.96
C GLY A 392 18.63 14.12 -20.76
N ASN A 393 19.00 13.27 -19.79
CA ASN A 393 18.16 13.04 -18.60
C ASN A 393 19.00 12.65 -17.36
N ILE A 394 18.74 13.30 -16.23
CA ILE A 394 19.40 13.00 -14.96
C ILE A 394 19.20 11.56 -14.48
N ARG A 395 18.11 10.89 -14.91
CA ARG A 395 17.82 9.49 -14.55
C ARG A 395 18.85 8.49 -15.07
N TYR A 396 19.59 8.83 -16.13
CA TYR A 396 20.68 7.98 -16.63
C TYR A 396 21.86 7.88 -15.67
N ALA A 397 21.90 8.67 -14.59
CA ALA A 397 22.91 8.59 -13.54
C ALA A 397 22.93 7.19 -12.90
N ASN A 398 21.77 6.55 -12.73
CA ASN A 398 21.69 5.21 -12.14
C ASN A 398 22.30 4.15 -13.06
N THR A 399 21.97 4.22 -14.35
CA THR A 399 22.49 3.29 -15.36
C THR A 399 24.00 3.47 -15.56
N TYR A 400 24.46 4.72 -15.52
CA TYR A 400 25.89 5.03 -15.48
C TYR A 400 26.56 4.44 -14.23
N ALA A 401 25.96 4.60 -13.04
CA ALA A 401 26.47 4.00 -11.81
C ALA A 401 26.54 2.47 -11.90
N ALA A 402 25.54 1.82 -12.51
CA ALA A 402 25.58 0.38 -12.78
C ALA A 402 26.77 -0.01 -13.65
N GLY A 403 27.03 0.76 -14.72
CA GLY A 403 28.20 0.58 -15.58
C GLY A 403 29.50 0.70 -14.80
N VAL A 404 29.63 1.71 -13.94
CA VAL A 404 30.80 1.90 -13.08
C VAL A 404 31.05 0.68 -12.20
N ILE A 405 30.00 0.09 -11.60
CA ILE A 405 30.13 -1.14 -10.79
C ILE A 405 30.69 -2.28 -11.63
N PHE A 406 30.14 -2.53 -12.81
CA PHE A 406 30.59 -3.62 -13.68
C PHE A 406 32.03 -3.42 -14.16
N GLY A 407 32.40 -2.20 -14.53
CA GLY A 407 33.75 -1.84 -14.94
C GLY A 407 34.76 -1.98 -13.79
N LEU A 408 34.37 -1.59 -12.58
CA LEU A 408 35.19 -1.71 -11.37
C LEU A 408 35.43 -3.18 -10.97
N LEU A 409 34.39 -4.01 -11.11
CA LEU A 409 34.47 -5.44 -10.80
C LEU A 409 35.08 -6.26 -11.95
N GLY A 410 35.28 -5.68 -13.13
CA GLY A 410 35.79 -6.39 -14.30
C GLY A 410 34.83 -7.44 -14.87
N ILE A 411 33.52 -7.25 -14.68
CA ILE A 411 32.46 -8.14 -15.18
C ILE A 411 32.02 -7.66 -16.56
N ASP A 412 31.84 -8.57 -17.51
CA ASP A 412 31.43 -8.22 -18.89
C ASP A 412 30.16 -7.36 -18.92
N GLU A 413 30.25 -6.17 -19.54
CA GLU A 413 29.15 -5.20 -19.66
C GLU A 413 27.96 -5.73 -20.45
N GLN A 414 28.12 -6.76 -21.28
CA GLN A 414 27.03 -7.34 -22.07
C GLN A 414 25.89 -7.86 -21.20
N TYR A 415 26.18 -8.42 -20.02
CA TYR A 415 25.16 -8.90 -19.10
C TYR A 415 24.32 -7.75 -18.52
N LEU A 416 24.97 -6.62 -18.23
CA LEU A 416 24.29 -5.41 -17.77
C LEU A 416 23.47 -4.76 -18.89
N LEU A 417 24.02 -4.66 -20.09
CA LEU A 417 23.31 -4.15 -21.27
C LEU A 417 22.03 -4.96 -21.56
N GLN A 418 22.09 -6.29 -21.41
CA GLN A 418 20.92 -7.15 -21.59
C GLN A 418 19.82 -6.85 -20.54
N SER A 419 20.19 -6.72 -19.26
CA SER A 419 19.24 -6.39 -18.20
C SER A 419 18.59 -5.01 -18.41
N VAL A 420 19.38 -4.01 -18.80
CA VAL A 420 18.88 -2.66 -19.13
C VAL A 420 17.92 -2.70 -20.33
N ALA A 421 18.25 -3.45 -21.37
CA ALA A 421 17.42 -3.57 -22.58
C ALA A 421 16.06 -4.22 -22.31
N GLU A 422 16.02 -5.24 -21.44
CA GLU A 422 14.77 -5.90 -21.01
C GLU A 422 13.87 -4.98 -20.19
N ARG A 423 14.47 -4.07 -19.41
CA ARG A 423 13.72 -3.19 -18.49
C ARG A 423 13.17 -1.94 -19.16
N PHE A 424 13.92 -1.33 -20.08
CA PHE A 424 13.61 0.01 -20.61
C PHE A 424 13.22 0.04 -22.09
N GLU A 425 13.06 -1.11 -22.77
CA GLU A 425 12.69 -1.20 -24.18
C GLU A 425 13.60 -0.36 -25.11
N LYS A 426 14.71 -0.93 -25.61
CA LYS A 426 15.66 -0.29 -26.56
C LYS A 426 15.84 1.24 -26.37
N ASP A 427 16.38 1.62 -25.23
CA ASP A 427 16.81 2.99 -24.93
C ASP A 427 18.32 3.15 -25.16
N THR A 428 18.68 3.75 -26.29
CA THR A 428 20.08 3.96 -26.69
C THR A 428 20.85 4.83 -25.71
N ALA A 429 20.19 5.78 -25.03
CA ALA A 429 20.87 6.65 -24.07
C ALA A 429 21.23 5.90 -22.79
N ASN A 430 20.39 4.95 -22.36
CA ASN A 430 20.72 4.03 -21.27
C ASN A 430 21.90 3.12 -21.65
N GLU A 431 21.97 2.58 -22.87
CA GLU A 431 23.12 1.79 -23.34
C GLU A 431 24.42 2.61 -23.36
N GLU A 432 24.36 3.86 -23.83
CA GLU A 432 25.50 4.78 -23.80
C GLU A 432 25.93 5.11 -22.36
N ALA A 433 24.97 5.27 -21.44
CA ALA A 433 25.25 5.47 -20.02
C ALA A 433 25.99 4.26 -19.41
N VAL A 434 25.56 3.02 -19.72
CA VAL A 434 26.26 1.80 -19.28
C VAL A 434 27.71 1.81 -19.75
N LYS A 435 27.93 2.01 -21.05
CA LYS A 435 29.28 1.96 -21.66
C LYS A 435 30.20 3.04 -21.08
N ALA A 436 29.70 4.27 -20.94
CA ALA A 436 30.45 5.37 -20.35
C ALA A 436 30.77 5.09 -18.87
N GLY A 437 29.83 4.49 -18.14
CA GLY A 437 30.04 4.06 -16.76
C GLY A 437 31.09 2.96 -16.66
N PHE A 438 30.99 1.95 -17.51
CA PHE A 438 31.92 0.82 -17.58
C PHE A 438 33.35 1.29 -17.83
N GLU A 439 33.56 2.11 -18.85
CA GLU A 439 34.88 2.68 -19.15
C GLU A 439 35.43 3.48 -17.96
N ALA A 440 34.59 4.26 -17.27
CA ALA A 440 35.01 4.98 -16.08
C ALA A 440 35.38 4.03 -14.92
N GLY A 441 34.59 2.97 -14.70
CA GLY A 441 34.83 1.96 -13.68
C GLY A 441 36.17 1.24 -13.84
N THR A 442 36.54 0.88 -15.07
CA THR A 442 37.83 0.21 -15.35
C THR A 442 39.06 1.05 -15.02
N LYS A 443 38.91 2.37 -14.89
CA LYS A 443 39.99 3.32 -14.58
C LYS A 443 40.12 3.61 -13.09
N ILE A 444 39.20 3.13 -12.25
CA ILE A 444 39.22 3.35 -10.81
C ILE A 444 40.15 2.31 -10.17
N GLU A 445 41.14 2.77 -9.41
CA GLU A 445 41.98 1.86 -8.63
C GLU A 445 41.17 1.22 -7.48
N HIS A 446 41.20 -0.11 -7.40
CA HIS A 446 40.36 -0.87 -6.48
C HIS A 446 41.14 -1.92 -5.68
N SER A 447 42.41 -1.65 -5.37
CA SER A 447 43.30 -2.55 -4.60
C SER A 447 42.78 -2.91 -3.20
N ARG A 448 41.73 -2.24 -2.72
CA ARG A 448 41.07 -2.48 -1.44
C ARG A 448 39.87 -3.43 -1.52
N LEU A 449 39.31 -3.67 -2.72
CA LEU A 449 38.20 -4.61 -2.87
C LEU A 449 38.65 -6.05 -2.61
N PRO A 450 37.80 -6.90 -2.00
CA PRO A 450 38.02 -8.33 -1.95
C PRO A 450 38.19 -8.94 -3.34
N VAL A 451 38.81 -10.12 -3.39
CA VAL A 451 38.87 -10.92 -4.62
C VAL A 451 37.44 -11.21 -5.08
N LEU A 452 37.14 -10.86 -6.34
CA LEU A 452 35.85 -11.17 -6.97
C LEU A 452 35.56 -12.68 -6.83
N PRO A 453 34.36 -13.08 -6.41
CA PRO A 453 33.99 -14.48 -6.35
C PRO A 453 34.09 -15.14 -7.74
N GLU A 454 34.27 -16.46 -7.79
CA GLU A 454 34.23 -17.19 -9.05
C GLU A 454 32.79 -17.27 -9.56
N ALA A 455 32.58 -16.95 -10.84
CA ALA A 455 31.25 -17.00 -11.45
C ALA A 455 31.04 -18.34 -12.16
N ASP A 456 29.88 -18.97 -11.96
CA ASP A 456 29.45 -20.17 -12.67
C ASP A 456 28.02 -19.99 -13.20
N ARG A 457 27.94 -19.72 -14.51
CA ARG A 457 26.66 -19.55 -15.20
C ARG A 457 25.79 -20.80 -15.16
N THR A 458 26.41 -21.99 -15.17
CA THR A 458 25.66 -23.26 -15.17
C THR A 458 25.06 -23.53 -13.79
N ALA A 459 25.70 -23.07 -12.72
CA ALA A 459 25.21 -23.21 -11.36
C ALA A 459 23.94 -22.40 -11.07
N VAL A 460 23.78 -21.24 -11.71
CA VAL A 460 22.65 -20.31 -11.46
C VAL A 460 21.60 -20.27 -12.57
N GLU A 461 21.80 -21.02 -13.66
CA GLU A 461 20.92 -21.01 -14.85
C GLU A 461 19.47 -21.39 -14.51
N ARG A 462 19.29 -22.39 -13.63
CA ARG A 462 17.97 -22.89 -13.19
C ARG A 462 17.41 -22.18 -11.96
N LEU A 463 18.06 -21.13 -11.50
CA LEU A 463 17.59 -20.34 -10.36
C LEU A 463 16.80 -19.13 -10.85
N HIS A 464 15.85 -18.67 -10.05
CA HIS A 464 14.95 -17.54 -10.32
C HIS A 464 15.12 -16.48 -9.25
N LEU A 465 15.24 -15.21 -9.63
CA LEU A 465 15.23 -14.11 -8.68
C LEU A 465 13.78 -13.89 -8.20
N MET A 466 13.59 -13.86 -6.89
CA MET A 466 12.28 -13.68 -6.28
C MET A 466 12.42 -12.99 -4.92
N ASP A 467 11.45 -12.14 -4.59
CA ASP A 467 11.33 -11.54 -3.25
C ASP A 467 10.32 -12.31 -2.38
N GLY A 468 10.42 -12.14 -1.05
CA GLY A 468 9.57 -12.86 -0.10
C GLY A 468 8.08 -12.56 -0.24
N THR A 469 7.73 -11.33 -0.63
CA THR A 469 6.35 -10.94 -0.93
C THR A 469 5.77 -11.77 -2.08
N THR A 470 6.52 -11.89 -3.17
CA THR A 470 6.15 -12.65 -4.37
C THR A 470 6.09 -14.14 -4.06
N ALA A 471 7.06 -14.66 -3.30
CA ALA A 471 7.08 -16.06 -2.86
C ALA A 471 5.85 -16.42 -2.01
N ALA A 472 5.50 -15.58 -1.02
CA ALA A 472 4.29 -15.77 -0.22
C ALA A 472 3.04 -15.72 -1.10
N GLY A 473 2.96 -14.76 -2.03
CA GLY A 473 1.89 -14.67 -3.02
C GLY A 473 1.70 -15.96 -3.83
N PHE A 474 2.76 -16.53 -4.40
CA PHE A 474 2.70 -17.82 -5.09
C PHE A 474 2.27 -18.97 -4.17
N GLY A 475 2.72 -18.99 -2.92
CA GLY A 475 2.26 -19.95 -1.91
C GLY A 475 0.75 -19.88 -1.68
N PHE A 476 0.19 -18.68 -1.55
CA PHE A 476 -1.26 -18.49 -1.39
C PHE A 476 -2.06 -18.92 -2.63
N LEU A 477 -1.53 -18.65 -3.83
CA LEU A 477 -2.12 -19.17 -5.08
C LEU A 477 -2.07 -20.69 -5.15
N ALA A 478 -0.94 -21.30 -4.77
CA ALA A 478 -0.81 -22.75 -4.67
C ALA A 478 -1.81 -23.33 -3.67
N GLY A 479 -2.06 -22.62 -2.57
CA GLY A 479 -3.12 -22.89 -1.60
C GLY A 479 -4.55 -22.73 -2.14
N GLY A 480 -4.75 -22.28 -3.39
CA GLY A 480 -6.08 -22.11 -3.99
C GLY A 480 -6.84 -20.89 -3.45
N CYS A 481 -6.11 -19.85 -3.02
CA CYS A 481 -6.68 -18.55 -2.69
C CYS A 481 -7.43 -17.98 -3.89
N ASN A 482 -8.70 -17.62 -3.69
CA ASN A 482 -9.54 -16.98 -4.72
C ASN A 482 -10.26 -15.72 -4.22
N MET A 483 -9.93 -15.26 -3.01
CA MET A 483 -10.39 -13.99 -2.48
C MET A 483 -9.33 -13.41 -1.54
N ILE A 484 -9.01 -12.13 -1.69
CA ILE A 484 -8.17 -11.39 -0.76
C ILE A 484 -8.85 -10.06 -0.44
N THR A 485 -8.90 -9.73 0.85
CA THR A 485 -9.31 -8.41 1.31
C THR A 485 -8.23 -7.88 2.24
N ALA A 486 -7.88 -6.60 2.14
CA ALA A 486 -6.90 -6.02 3.05
C ALA A 486 -7.00 -4.49 3.09
N TYR A 487 -6.64 -3.94 4.25
CA TYR A 487 -6.31 -2.52 4.39
C TYR A 487 -4.80 -2.33 4.15
N PRO A 488 -4.37 -1.36 3.31
CA PRO A 488 -2.96 -1.18 3.03
C PRO A 488 -2.15 -0.77 4.27
N MET A 489 -1.17 -1.59 4.63
CA MET A 489 -0.22 -1.31 5.71
C MET A 489 1.16 -1.91 5.40
N SER A 490 2.23 -1.12 5.55
CA SER A 490 3.60 -1.64 5.38
C SER A 490 3.94 -2.65 6.48
N PRO A 491 4.65 -3.75 6.18
CA PRO A 491 5.13 -4.22 4.87
C PRO A 491 4.16 -5.18 4.14
N SER A 492 2.93 -5.39 4.62
CA SER A 492 2.01 -6.40 4.07
C SER A 492 1.37 -6.03 2.73
N THR A 493 1.29 -4.74 2.38
CA THR A 493 0.68 -4.26 1.12
C THR A 493 1.28 -4.88 -0.14
N GLY A 494 2.55 -5.31 -0.10
CA GLY A 494 3.19 -5.98 -1.23
C GLY A 494 2.41 -7.22 -1.70
N VAL A 495 1.91 -8.03 -0.76
CA VAL A 495 1.16 -9.25 -1.09
C VAL A 495 -0.19 -8.90 -1.71
N LEU A 496 -0.89 -7.89 -1.19
CA LEU A 496 -2.12 -7.38 -1.80
C LEU A 496 -1.90 -6.96 -3.25
N ASN A 497 -0.82 -6.21 -3.52
CA ASN A 497 -0.47 -5.77 -4.88
C ASN A 497 -0.14 -6.96 -5.81
N PHE A 498 0.60 -7.95 -5.32
CA PHE A 498 0.89 -9.17 -6.09
C PHE A 498 -0.41 -9.91 -6.45
N MET A 499 -1.29 -10.15 -5.48
CA MET A 499 -2.56 -10.85 -5.70
C MET A 499 -3.48 -10.05 -6.63
N ALA A 500 -3.49 -8.72 -6.52
CA ALA A 500 -4.20 -7.83 -7.45
C ALA A 500 -3.68 -7.97 -8.89
N ALA A 501 -2.37 -8.04 -9.09
CA ALA A 501 -1.76 -8.25 -10.40
C ALA A 501 -2.09 -9.63 -10.99
N MET A 502 -2.23 -10.65 -10.13
CA MET A 502 -2.57 -12.03 -10.52
C MET A 502 -4.08 -12.27 -10.67
N SER A 503 -4.93 -11.32 -10.25
CA SER A 503 -6.38 -11.49 -10.13
C SER A 503 -7.08 -12.03 -11.39
N LYS A 504 -6.72 -11.50 -12.58
CA LYS A 504 -7.31 -11.93 -13.85
C LYS A 504 -6.85 -13.31 -14.31
N GLN A 505 -5.63 -13.71 -13.95
CA GLN A 505 -5.06 -14.99 -14.38
C GLN A 505 -5.54 -16.15 -13.52
N PHE A 506 -5.89 -15.88 -12.25
CA PHE A 506 -6.26 -16.89 -11.26
C PHE A 506 -7.68 -16.70 -10.69
N ASP A 507 -8.51 -15.86 -11.33
CA ASP A 507 -9.90 -15.58 -10.94
C ASP A 507 -10.07 -15.20 -9.45
N ILE A 508 -9.23 -14.28 -8.98
CA ILE A 508 -9.20 -13.84 -7.57
C ILE A 508 -10.07 -12.60 -7.40
N ALA A 509 -11.00 -12.64 -6.43
CA ALA A 509 -11.67 -11.44 -5.96
C ALA A 509 -10.72 -10.63 -5.05
N VAL A 510 -10.47 -9.36 -5.40
CA VAL A 510 -9.56 -8.49 -4.66
C VAL A 510 -10.32 -7.26 -4.20
N GLU A 511 -10.34 -7.02 -2.88
CA GLU A 511 -10.99 -5.87 -2.28
C GLU A 511 -10.03 -5.12 -1.36
N GLN A 512 -9.91 -3.81 -1.54
CA GLN A 512 -9.24 -2.95 -0.58
C GLN A 512 -10.29 -2.48 0.43
N SER A 513 -10.28 -3.05 1.63
CA SER A 513 -11.25 -2.69 2.66
C SER A 513 -10.96 -1.32 3.27
N GLU A 514 -11.96 -0.77 3.95
CA GLU A 514 -11.90 0.51 4.65
C GLU A 514 -11.01 0.47 5.91
N ASP A 515 -10.92 -0.69 6.56
CA ASP A 515 -10.06 -0.98 7.72
C ASP A 515 -9.80 -2.50 7.86
N GLU A 516 -9.01 -2.88 8.87
CA GLU A 516 -8.68 -4.28 9.17
C GLU A 516 -9.84 -5.09 9.80
N ILE A 517 -10.81 -4.44 10.44
CA ILE A 517 -12.00 -5.10 11.01
C ILE A 517 -12.88 -5.59 9.86
N ALA A 518 -13.18 -4.71 8.90
CA ALA A 518 -13.88 -5.02 7.66
C ALA A 518 -13.12 -6.10 6.88
N SER A 519 -11.80 -6.00 6.80
CA SER A 519 -10.97 -6.99 6.09
C SER A 519 -11.19 -8.41 6.60
N LEU A 520 -10.91 -8.69 7.89
CA LEU A 520 -11.02 -10.05 8.39
C LEU A 520 -12.49 -10.51 8.41
N THR A 521 -13.45 -9.62 8.65
CA THR A 521 -14.88 -9.97 8.58
C THR A 521 -15.31 -10.39 7.17
N MET A 522 -14.84 -9.69 6.13
CA MET A 522 -15.08 -10.10 4.74
C MET A 522 -14.40 -11.43 4.40
N VAL A 523 -13.21 -11.71 4.96
CA VAL A 523 -12.57 -13.02 4.81
C VAL A 523 -13.45 -14.13 5.37
N LEU A 524 -14.00 -13.96 6.58
CA LEU A 524 -14.91 -14.94 7.18
C LEU A 524 -16.19 -15.11 6.34
N GLY A 525 -16.75 -14.00 5.83
CA GLY A 525 -17.88 -14.03 4.90
C GLY A 525 -17.57 -14.81 3.62
N GLY A 526 -16.36 -14.63 3.07
CA GLY A 526 -15.87 -15.39 1.91
C GLY A 526 -15.81 -16.89 2.20
N TRP A 527 -15.21 -17.29 3.32
CA TRP A 527 -15.14 -18.70 3.73
C TRP A 527 -16.50 -19.34 4.00
N TYR A 528 -17.42 -18.59 4.61
CA TYR A 528 -18.82 -19.00 4.78
C TYR A 528 -19.48 -19.25 3.42
N ALA A 529 -19.25 -18.38 2.43
CA ALA A 529 -19.76 -18.53 1.07
C ALA A 529 -19.03 -19.61 0.23
N GLY A 530 -17.90 -20.14 0.72
CA GLY A 530 -17.13 -21.20 0.07
C GLY A 530 -15.86 -20.75 -0.66
N ALA A 531 -15.52 -19.46 -0.61
CA ALA A 531 -14.22 -18.97 -1.05
C ALA A 531 -13.09 -19.48 -0.14
N ARG A 532 -11.87 -19.48 -0.66
CA ARG A 532 -10.64 -19.57 0.09
C ARG A 532 -10.10 -18.15 0.23
N ALA A 533 -10.56 -17.45 1.27
CA ALA A 533 -10.27 -16.05 1.46
C ALA A 533 -9.06 -15.82 2.39
N MET A 534 -8.32 -14.73 2.17
CA MET A 534 -7.24 -14.30 3.06
C MET A 534 -7.21 -12.79 3.27
N THR A 535 -6.48 -12.37 4.30
CA THR A 535 -6.08 -10.97 4.51
C THR A 535 -4.58 -10.86 4.76
N THR A 536 -4.03 -9.67 4.52
CA THR A 536 -2.64 -9.32 4.76
C THR A 536 -2.58 -8.09 5.67
N THR A 537 -1.83 -8.16 6.75
CA THR A 537 -1.73 -7.09 7.75
C THR A 537 -0.37 -7.10 8.45
N SER A 538 -0.21 -6.25 9.45
CA SER A 538 0.96 -6.07 10.33
C SER A 538 0.46 -5.86 11.76
N GLY A 539 1.34 -5.67 12.74
CA GLY A 539 0.98 -5.75 14.16
C GLY A 539 -0.21 -4.88 14.58
N GLY A 540 -0.25 -3.61 14.16
CA GLY A 540 -1.35 -2.69 14.51
C GLY A 540 -2.72 -3.12 13.95
N GLY A 541 -2.75 -3.53 12.69
CA GLY A 541 -3.96 -4.03 12.05
C GLY A 541 -4.41 -5.39 12.59
N PHE A 542 -3.47 -6.28 12.91
CA PHE A 542 -3.77 -7.55 13.57
C PHE A 542 -4.40 -7.37 14.95
N ALA A 543 -4.00 -6.33 15.70
CA ALA A 543 -4.66 -6.00 16.96
C ALA A 543 -6.15 -5.64 16.78
N LEU A 544 -6.50 -4.92 15.70
CA LEU A 544 -7.90 -4.60 15.36
C LEU A 544 -8.71 -5.85 14.96
N MET A 545 -8.05 -6.85 14.36
CA MET A 545 -8.68 -8.10 13.94
C MET A 545 -9.05 -9.05 15.11
N GLY A 546 -8.66 -8.76 16.35
CA GLY A 546 -8.80 -9.69 17.48
C GLY A 546 -10.23 -10.18 17.76
N GLU A 547 -11.24 -9.34 17.54
CA GLU A 547 -12.65 -9.74 17.69
C GLU A 547 -13.06 -10.75 16.60
N ALA A 548 -12.81 -10.41 15.34
CA ALA A 548 -13.11 -11.30 14.21
C ALA A 548 -12.31 -12.62 14.27
N LEU A 549 -11.09 -12.61 14.82
CA LEU A 549 -10.33 -13.82 15.11
C LEU A 549 -11.05 -14.74 16.12
N SER A 550 -11.69 -14.15 17.14
CA SER A 550 -12.52 -14.88 18.11
C SER A 550 -13.76 -15.46 17.44
N LEU A 551 -14.39 -14.70 16.54
CA LEU A 551 -15.54 -15.14 15.74
C LEU A 551 -15.19 -16.32 14.82
N SER A 552 -14.01 -16.31 14.19
CA SER A 552 -13.48 -17.43 13.40
C SER A 552 -13.40 -18.71 14.24
N GLY A 553 -12.85 -18.61 15.45
CA GLY A 553 -12.76 -19.73 16.39
C GLY A 553 -14.11 -20.25 16.85
N MET A 554 -15.06 -19.36 17.16
CA MET A 554 -16.41 -19.72 17.61
C MET A 554 -17.21 -20.40 16.50
N THR A 555 -17.26 -19.80 15.31
CA THR A 555 -18.05 -20.29 14.16
C THR A 555 -17.36 -21.41 13.38
N GLU A 556 -16.16 -21.81 13.81
CA GLU A 556 -15.29 -22.75 13.10
C GLU A 556 -15.16 -22.34 11.61
N THR A 557 -15.08 -21.04 11.34
CA THR A 557 -14.93 -20.51 9.98
C THR A 557 -13.44 -20.36 9.70
N PRO A 558 -12.89 -21.04 8.68
CA PRO A 558 -11.48 -20.89 8.34
C PRO A 558 -11.10 -19.43 8.09
N ALA A 559 -9.85 -19.09 8.36
CA ALA A 559 -9.27 -17.80 7.97
C ALA A 559 -7.77 -17.97 7.70
N VAL A 560 -7.24 -17.26 6.71
CA VAL A 560 -5.78 -17.18 6.48
C VAL A 560 -5.36 -15.73 6.62
N ILE A 561 -4.41 -15.46 7.51
CA ILE A 561 -3.95 -14.12 7.86
C ILE A 561 -2.43 -14.09 7.65
N TYR A 562 -1.96 -13.26 6.72
CA TYR A 562 -0.54 -12.96 6.57
C TYR A 562 -0.17 -11.80 7.50
N LEU A 563 0.58 -12.08 8.56
CA LEU A 563 1.03 -11.11 9.54
C LEU A 563 2.49 -10.74 9.25
N ALA A 564 2.68 -9.66 8.50
CA ALA A 564 3.99 -9.14 8.15
C ALA A 564 4.50 -8.23 9.28
N GLN A 565 5.32 -8.78 10.16
CA GLN A 565 5.76 -8.13 11.40
C GLN A 565 6.68 -6.94 11.16
N ARG A 566 6.59 -5.95 12.04
CA ARG A 566 7.42 -4.75 12.09
C ARG A 566 7.51 -4.25 13.54
N PRO A 567 8.52 -3.44 13.92
CA PRO A 567 8.66 -3.01 15.30
C PRO A 567 7.43 -2.25 15.80
N GLY A 568 6.91 -2.68 16.95
CA GLY A 568 5.92 -1.95 17.75
C GLY A 568 6.58 -1.17 18.90
N PRO A 569 5.81 -0.77 19.94
CA PRO A 569 4.35 -0.80 20.04
C PRO A 569 3.67 0.31 19.20
N ALA A 570 2.34 0.23 19.08
CA ALA A 570 1.52 1.16 18.29
C ALA A 570 2.01 1.26 16.83
N THR A 571 2.28 2.48 16.32
CA THR A 571 2.84 2.66 14.97
C THR A 571 4.26 2.10 14.84
N GLY A 572 5.03 2.19 15.93
CA GLY A 572 6.44 1.78 16.02
C GLY A 572 7.30 2.30 14.86
N LEU A 573 7.98 1.39 14.16
CA LEU A 573 8.85 1.71 13.01
C LEU A 573 8.33 1.00 11.74
N PRO A 574 7.42 1.62 10.97
CA PRO A 574 6.73 0.99 9.84
C PRO A 574 7.62 0.43 8.72
N THR A 575 8.88 0.86 8.68
CA THR A 575 9.85 0.56 7.62
C THR A 575 11.13 -0.08 8.18
N ARG A 576 11.04 -0.75 9.34
CA ARG A 576 12.09 -1.59 9.94
C ARG A 576 11.54 -2.99 10.21
N SER A 577 12.44 -3.97 10.37
CA SER A 577 12.06 -5.35 10.68
C SER A 577 12.17 -5.64 12.17
N GLU A 578 11.22 -6.43 12.68
CA GLU A 578 11.22 -7.05 14.01
C GLU A 578 10.29 -8.27 13.97
N GLN A 579 10.59 -9.29 14.77
CA GLN A 579 9.76 -10.49 14.96
C GLN A 579 9.08 -10.47 16.35
N GLY A 580 8.41 -9.36 16.66
CA GLY A 580 7.89 -9.05 17.99
C GLY A 580 6.46 -9.52 18.25
N ASP A 581 5.75 -9.98 17.23
CA ASP A 581 4.30 -10.21 17.30
C ASP A 581 3.92 -11.66 17.62
N LEU A 582 4.87 -12.56 17.86
CA LEU A 582 4.58 -13.98 18.15
C LEU A 582 3.58 -14.16 19.30
N ASN A 583 3.79 -13.47 20.42
CA ASN A 583 2.88 -13.55 21.55
C ASN A 583 1.50 -12.95 21.22
N MET A 584 1.44 -11.91 20.41
CA MET A 584 0.17 -11.36 19.94
C MET A 584 -0.57 -12.38 19.07
N ALA A 585 0.11 -13.03 18.12
CA ALA A 585 -0.47 -14.10 17.31
C ALA A 585 -0.93 -15.30 18.17
N LEU A 586 -0.19 -15.64 19.22
CA LEU A 586 -0.52 -16.73 20.14
C LEU A 586 -1.72 -16.43 21.05
N TYR A 587 -1.88 -15.20 21.52
CA TYR A 587 -2.83 -14.87 22.59
C TYR A 587 -3.97 -13.95 22.16
N SER A 588 -3.97 -13.42 20.93
CA SER A 588 -5.07 -12.58 20.43
C SER A 588 -6.39 -13.36 20.30
N GLY A 589 -7.47 -12.64 20.58
CA GLY A 589 -8.85 -13.14 20.62
C GLY A 589 -9.27 -13.59 22.01
N HIS A 590 -10.53 -13.32 22.36
CA HIS A 590 -11.09 -13.67 23.65
C HIS A 590 -11.75 -15.06 23.62
N GLY A 591 -11.59 -15.79 24.72
CA GLY A 591 -12.04 -17.19 24.83
C GLY A 591 -11.06 -18.19 24.18
N PRO A 592 -11.12 -19.47 24.57
CA PRO A 592 -10.23 -20.49 24.03
C PRO A 592 -10.73 -21.01 22.67
N PHE A 593 -9.85 -21.00 21.67
CA PHE A 593 -10.04 -21.63 20.37
C PHE A 593 -8.71 -22.04 19.77
N SER A 594 -8.74 -23.03 18.88
CA SER A 594 -7.57 -23.52 18.17
C SER A 594 -7.17 -22.56 17.05
N ARG A 595 -5.86 -22.39 16.85
CA ARG A 595 -5.26 -21.63 15.74
C ARG A 595 -3.93 -22.27 15.36
N VAL A 596 -3.51 -22.07 14.11
CA VAL A 596 -2.16 -22.47 13.65
C VAL A 596 -1.34 -21.22 13.39
N ILE A 597 -0.05 -21.29 13.70
CA ILE A 597 0.94 -20.27 13.37
C ILE A 597 2.03 -20.94 12.54
N LEU A 598 2.29 -20.39 11.36
CA LEU A 598 3.39 -20.79 10.46
C LEU A 598 4.39 -19.64 10.39
N ALA A 599 5.69 -19.93 10.41
CA ALA A 599 6.74 -18.91 10.38
C ALA A 599 7.84 -19.31 9.37
N PRO A 600 7.62 -19.09 8.06
CA PRO A 600 8.65 -19.31 7.04
C PRO A 600 9.90 -18.45 7.30
N GLY A 601 11.07 -19.04 7.07
CA GLY A 601 12.38 -18.40 7.12
C GLY A 601 13.09 -18.28 5.76
N SER A 602 12.55 -18.90 4.71
CA SER A 602 13.10 -18.84 3.34
C SER A 602 12.02 -18.59 2.28
N LEU A 603 12.42 -18.28 1.05
CA LEU A 603 11.48 -18.10 -0.07
C LEU A 603 10.69 -19.39 -0.38
N GLN A 604 11.35 -20.54 -0.33
CA GLN A 604 10.70 -21.83 -0.53
C GLN A 604 9.68 -22.10 0.59
N GLU A 605 10.04 -21.81 1.84
CA GLU A 605 9.12 -21.94 2.97
C GLU A 605 7.95 -20.96 2.87
N CYS A 606 8.12 -19.75 2.31
CA CYS A 606 6.99 -18.86 2.03
C CYS A 606 5.95 -19.52 1.09
N ILE A 607 6.41 -20.26 0.08
CA ILE A 607 5.53 -21.00 -0.83
C ILE A 607 4.86 -22.17 -0.09
N ASP A 608 5.65 -22.99 0.59
CA ASP A 608 5.19 -24.19 1.30
C ASP A 608 4.20 -23.84 2.41
N CYS A 609 4.53 -22.85 3.25
CA CYS A 609 3.66 -22.37 4.31
C CYS A 609 2.42 -21.65 3.77
N GLY A 610 2.53 -20.93 2.64
CA GLY A 610 1.38 -20.31 1.99
C GLY A 610 0.35 -21.36 1.55
N TYR A 611 0.80 -22.44 0.93
CA TYR A 611 -0.07 -23.59 0.60
C TYR A 611 -0.64 -24.25 1.86
N LEU A 612 0.24 -24.57 2.82
CA LEU A 612 -0.12 -25.28 4.04
C LEU A 612 -1.13 -24.49 4.88
N ALA A 613 -1.05 -23.15 4.87
CA ALA A 613 -1.98 -22.30 5.60
C ALA A 613 -3.43 -22.56 5.17
N PHE A 614 -3.66 -22.60 3.87
CA PHE A 614 -4.98 -22.86 3.31
C PHE A 614 -5.45 -24.30 3.54
N GLU A 615 -4.53 -25.26 3.45
CA GLU A 615 -4.82 -26.68 3.69
C GLU A 615 -5.26 -26.92 5.14
N LEU A 616 -4.50 -26.39 6.10
CA LEU A 616 -4.82 -26.51 7.53
C LEU A 616 -6.07 -25.72 7.90
N ALA A 617 -6.24 -24.51 7.36
CA ALA A 617 -7.42 -23.69 7.61
C ALA A 617 -8.71 -24.43 7.20
N ASP A 618 -8.75 -25.00 5.99
CA ASP A 618 -9.94 -25.68 5.48
C ASP A 618 -10.19 -27.03 6.19
N ARG A 619 -9.15 -27.85 6.37
CA ARG A 619 -9.30 -29.18 7.01
C ARG A 619 -9.77 -29.07 8.45
N TYR A 620 -9.12 -28.21 9.24
CA TYR A 620 -9.39 -28.08 10.68
C TYR A 620 -10.47 -27.04 11.00
N GLN A 621 -10.81 -26.18 10.03
CA GLN A 621 -11.84 -25.16 10.19
C GLN A 621 -11.50 -24.19 11.33
N ILE A 622 -10.32 -23.59 11.22
CA ILE A 622 -9.69 -22.72 12.21
C ILE A 622 -8.95 -21.57 11.52
N PRO A 623 -8.63 -20.48 12.24
CA PRO A 623 -7.73 -19.46 11.72
C PRO A 623 -6.28 -19.97 11.66
N VAL A 624 -5.60 -19.61 10.57
CA VAL A 624 -4.17 -19.85 10.36
C VAL A 624 -3.47 -18.52 10.13
N ILE A 625 -2.42 -18.27 10.90
CA ILE A 625 -1.61 -17.05 10.85
C ILE A 625 -0.27 -17.42 10.26
N VAL A 626 0.10 -16.79 9.14
CA VAL A 626 1.42 -16.91 8.53
C VAL A 626 2.23 -15.69 8.95
N LEU A 627 3.18 -15.89 9.85
CA LEU A 627 4.13 -14.87 10.26
C LEU A 627 5.14 -14.64 9.15
N SER A 628 5.45 -13.38 8.92
CA SER A 628 6.60 -12.94 8.14
C SER A 628 7.15 -11.70 8.84
N ASP A 629 8.10 -11.02 8.25
CA ASP A 629 8.57 -9.73 8.71
C ASP A 629 8.99 -8.89 7.51
N GLN A 630 9.22 -7.59 7.74
CA GLN A 630 9.66 -6.72 6.66
C GLN A 630 10.92 -7.23 5.97
N TYR A 631 11.86 -7.79 6.74
CA TYR A 631 13.13 -8.25 6.21
C TYR A 631 12.93 -9.39 5.20
N LEU A 632 12.16 -10.43 5.54
CA LEU A 632 11.85 -11.51 4.61
C LEU A 632 11.02 -11.01 3.42
N ALA A 633 10.02 -10.16 3.66
CA ALA A 633 9.13 -9.63 2.62
C ALA A 633 9.86 -8.78 1.56
N ASP A 634 10.84 -7.98 1.99
CA ASP A 634 11.62 -7.08 1.14
C ASP A 634 12.90 -7.71 0.59
N SER A 635 13.36 -8.83 1.16
CA SER A 635 14.58 -9.51 0.71
C SER A 635 14.34 -10.25 -0.60
N MET A 636 15.32 -10.17 -1.50
CA MET A 636 15.33 -10.86 -2.77
C MET A 636 16.53 -11.81 -2.82
N THR A 637 16.28 -13.06 -3.18
CA THR A 637 17.33 -14.05 -3.41
C THR A 637 16.91 -14.97 -4.55
N MET A 638 17.63 -16.07 -4.70
CA MET A 638 17.47 -17.01 -5.79
C MET A 638 16.82 -18.30 -5.30
N ILE A 639 15.77 -18.73 -5.98
CA ILE A 639 15.05 -19.98 -5.72
C ILE A 639 15.17 -20.91 -6.92
N GLY A 640 15.24 -22.22 -6.69
CA GLY A 640 15.19 -23.21 -7.77
C GLY A 640 13.82 -23.30 -8.43
N ASP A 641 13.70 -24.17 -9.43
CA ASP A 641 12.41 -24.51 -10.02
C ASP A 641 11.46 -25.09 -8.96
N VAL A 642 10.25 -24.53 -8.88
CA VAL A 642 9.20 -25.00 -7.97
C VAL A 642 8.23 -25.88 -8.74
N ASP A 643 8.06 -27.13 -8.29
CA ASP A 643 7.05 -28.03 -8.84
C ASP A 643 5.67 -27.71 -8.26
N PHE A 644 4.93 -26.81 -8.90
CA PHE A 644 3.60 -26.46 -8.41
C PHE A 644 2.58 -27.61 -8.49
N SER A 645 2.88 -28.70 -9.22
CA SER A 645 1.97 -29.85 -9.32
C SER A 645 1.92 -30.69 -8.04
N SER A 646 2.89 -30.53 -7.12
CA SER A 646 2.88 -31.19 -5.83
C SER A 646 1.92 -30.57 -4.81
N TYR A 647 1.42 -29.35 -5.05
CA TYR A 647 0.48 -28.66 -4.16
C TYR A 647 -0.97 -28.97 -4.55
N GLU A 648 -1.48 -30.10 -4.06
CA GLU A 648 -2.85 -30.52 -4.33
C GLU A 648 -3.87 -29.59 -3.64
N GLN A 649 -4.71 -28.90 -4.42
CA GLN A 649 -5.74 -28.01 -3.90
C GLN A 649 -6.98 -28.78 -3.40
N ARG A 650 -6.89 -29.37 -2.21
CA ARG A 650 -8.00 -30.07 -1.55
C ARG A 650 -9.06 -29.09 -1.04
N ARG A 651 -10.33 -29.50 -1.08
CA ARG A 651 -11.48 -28.77 -0.50
C ARG A 651 -12.25 -29.67 0.46
N TYR A 652 -12.56 -29.18 1.64
CA TYR A 652 -13.26 -29.96 2.67
C TYR A 652 -14.73 -29.56 2.79
N VAL A 653 -15.43 -29.53 1.65
CA VAL A 653 -16.85 -29.15 1.55
C VAL A 653 -17.72 -30.35 1.18
N VAL A 654 -18.78 -30.59 1.94
CA VAL A 654 -19.79 -31.64 1.72
C VAL A 654 -21.12 -31.07 1.25
N LYS A 655 -21.88 -31.86 0.49
CA LYS A 655 -23.25 -31.51 0.10
C LYS A 655 -24.20 -31.66 1.29
N SER A 656 -24.88 -30.59 1.67
CA SER A 656 -25.77 -30.60 2.84
C SER A 656 -27.09 -31.37 2.59
N THR A 657 -27.54 -32.13 3.60
CA THR A 657 -28.88 -32.74 3.64
C THR A 657 -29.83 -31.87 4.49
N LYS A 658 -31.14 -32.15 4.48
CA LYS A 658 -32.11 -31.39 5.29
C LYS A 658 -31.84 -31.45 6.79
N GLU A 659 -31.25 -32.55 7.26
CA GLU A 659 -30.92 -32.81 8.66
C GLU A 659 -29.51 -32.32 9.04
N TYR A 660 -28.79 -31.70 8.11
CA TYR A 660 -27.41 -31.25 8.30
C TYR A 660 -27.24 -30.36 9.54
N GLY A 661 -26.28 -30.73 10.39
CA GLY A 661 -25.82 -29.92 11.52
C GLY A 661 -24.40 -29.42 11.27
N ARG A 662 -24.24 -28.11 11.08
CA ARG A 662 -22.93 -27.47 10.83
C ARG A 662 -21.90 -27.79 11.90
N TYR A 663 -22.33 -27.98 13.14
CA TYR A 663 -21.47 -28.19 14.30
C TYR A 663 -21.61 -29.60 14.88
N THR A 664 -22.04 -30.58 14.07
CA THR A 664 -22.17 -31.99 14.47
C THR A 664 -20.94 -32.46 15.24
N ASP A 665 -21.17 -33.04 16.42
CA ASP A 665 -20.09 -33.47 17.31
C ASP A 665 -19.46 -34.78 16.80
N THR A 666 -18.16 -34.75 16.50
CA THR A 666 -17.40 -35.89 15.96
C THR A 666 -16.21 -36.21 16.85
N ASP A 667 -15.68 -37.43 16.79
CA ASP A 667 -14.54 -37.84 17.63
C ASP A 667 -13.31 -36.92 17.45
N SER A 668 -13.03 -36.50 16.21
CA SER A 668 -11.94 -35.56 15.90
C SER A 668 -12.23 -34.10 16.26
N GLY A 669 -13.48 -33.78 16.58
CA GLY A 669 -13.96 -32.40 16.75
C GLY A 669 -14.16 -31.63 15.44
N ILE A 670 -13.86 -32.24 14.28
CA ILE A 670 -14.05 -31.63 12.95
C ILE A 670 -15.43 -32.04 12.42
N SER A 671 -16.36 -31.09 12.38
CA SER A 671 -17.68 -31.31 11.77
C SER A 671 -17.60 -31.32 10.24
N PRO A 672 -18.47 -32.05 9.52
CA PRO A 672 -18.61 -31.86 8.08
C PRO A 672 -19.00 -30.41 7.78
N ARG A 673 -18.28 -29.73 6.87
CA ARG A 673 -18.54 -28.34 6.48
C ARG A 673 -19.27 -28.30 5.14
N ALA A 674 -20.40 -27.60 5.08
CA ALA A 674 -21.12 -27.26 3.86
C ALA A 674 -21.14 -25.74 3.67
N VAL A 675 -21.48 -25.30 2.46
CA VAL A 675 -21.61 -23.88 2.10
C VAL A 675 -23.03 -23.58 1.62
N PRO A 676 -23.52 -22.33 1.78
CA PRO A 676 -24.84 -21.93 1.30
C PRO A 676 -25.06 -22.25 -0.17
N GLY A 677 -26.23 -22.81 -0.51
CA GLY A 677 -26.58 -23.17 -1.88
C GLY A 677 -26.02 -24.52 -2.35
N PHE A 678 -25.17 -25.20 -1.56
CA PHE A 678 -24.67 -26.55 -1.88
C PHE A 678 -25.39 -27.63 -1.06
N GLY A 679 -26.55 -28.08 -1.56
CA GLY A 679 -27.42 -29.07 -0.92
C GLY A 679 -28.75 -28.49 -0.45
N GLU A 680 -29.41 -29.17 0.48
CA GLU A 680 -30.75 -28.81 0.99
C GLU A 680 -30.75 -28.34 2.45
N GLY A 681 -29.60 -28.43 3.14
CA GLY A 681 -29.48 -28.07 4.54
C GLY A 681 -29.35 -26.58 4.76
N LEU A 682 -29.68 -26.15 5.98
CA LEU A 682 -29.42 -24.78 6.44
C LEU A 682 -28.03 -24.71 7.05
N ILE A 683 -27.26 -23.69 6.68
CA ILE A 683 -25.96 -23.40 7.27
C ILE A 683 -26.18 -22.18 8.18
N CYS A 684 -26.09 -22.39 9.49
CA CYS A 684 -26.20 -21.32 10.48
C CYS A 684 -24.83 -21.08 11.13
N ALA A 685 -24.46 -19.83 11.31
CA ALA A 685 -23.28 -19.41 12.04
C ALA A 685 -23.64 -18.26 12.98
N ALA A 686 -23.27 -18.39 14.25
CA ALA A 686 -23.57 -17.43 15.30
C ALA A 686 -22.32 -17.21 16.17
N GLY A 687 -22.14 -15.98 16.67
CA GLY A 687 -21.07 -15.64 17.60
C GLY A 687 -21.33 -16.11 19.03
N ASP A 688 -22.61 -16.34 19.38
CA ASP A 688 -23.01 -16.97 20.64
C ASP A 688 -22.65 -18.46 20.64
N GLU A 689 -22.61 -19.07 21.83
CA GLU A 689 -22.55 -20.53 21.92
C GLU A 689 -23.80 -21.13 21.28
N HIS A 690 -23.62 -22.27 20.63
CA HIS A 690 -24.65 -22.87 19.79
C HIS A 690 -24.67 -24.39 19.87
N ASP A 691 -25.81 -24.96 19.50
CA ASP A 691 -25.96 -26.40 19.34
C ASP A 691 -25.38 -26.91 18.01
N GLU A 692 -25.53 -28.21 17.73
CA GLU A 692 -25.01 -28.84 16.51
C GLU A 692 -25.61 -28.26 15.20
N ARG A 693 -26.76 -27.60 15.28
CA ARG A 693 -27.42 -26.95 14.14
C ARG A 693 -27.04 -25.47 14.01
N GLY A 694 -26.31 -24.91 14.98
CA GLY A 694 -25.94 -23.50 15.00
C GLY A 694 -27.01 -22.60 15.62
N GLN A 695 -27.94 -23.17 16.39
CA GLN A 695 -28.93 -22.38 17.14
C GLN A 695 -28.33 -21.94 18.48
N ILE A 696 -28.55 -20.68 18.84
CA ILE A 696 -28.04 -20.08 20.07
C ILE A 696 -28.55 -20.86 21.28
N THR A 697 -27.66 -21.12 22.25
CA THR A 697 -27.99 -21.86 23.46
C THR A 697 -27.16 -21.40 24.66
N GLU A 698 -27.80 -21.38 25.83
CA GLU A 698 -27.16 -21.13 27.13
C GLU A 698 -27.11 -22.41 27.99
N ASP A 699 -27.42 -23.57 27.41
CA ASP A 699 -27.42 -24.84 28.15
C ASP A 699 -26.00 -25.20 28.64
N TYR A 700 -25.89 -25.46 29.94
CA TYR A 700 -24.61 -25.75 30.59
C TYR A 700 -23.93 -26.99 30.02
N GLY A 701 -24.67 -28.07 29.80
CA GLY A 701 -24.12 -29.32 29.27
C GLY A 701 -23.63 -29.15 27.85
N ARG A 702 -24.42 -28.46 27.01
CA ARG A 702 -24.10 -28.16 25.62
C ARG A 702 -22.86 -27.28 25.51
N ARG A 703 -22.72 -26.26 26.36
CA ARG A 703 -21.51 -25.42 26.41
C ARG A 703 -20.25 -26.25 26.64
N VAL A 704 -20.25 -27.15 27.64
CA VAL A 704 -19.09 -28.01 27.93
C VAL A 704 -18.78 -28.92 26.74
N GLN A 705 -19.80 -29.51 26.11
CA GLN A 705 -19.66 -30.37 24.94
C GLN A 705 -19.02 -29.62 23.76
N MET A 706 -19.55 -28.46 23.38
CA MET A 706 -19.09 -27.71 22.20
C MET A 706 -17.72 -27.09 22.37
N VAL A 707 -17.39 -26.62 23.58
CA VAL A 707 -16.01 -26.19 23.91
C VAL A 707 -15.04 -27.36 23.78
N SER A 708 -15.40 -28.52 24.34
CA SER A 708 -14.55 -29.72 24.26
C SER A 708 -14.36 -30.19 22.83
N LYS A 709 -15.42 -30.16 22.01
CA LYS A 709 -15.38 -30.48 20.59
C LYS A 709 -14.38 -29.58 19.85
N ARG A 710 -14.50 -28.25 19.98
CA ARG A 710 -13.56 -27.31 19.32
C ARG A 710 -12.11 -27.57 19.76
N ALA A 711 -11.88 -27.91 21.04
CA ALA A 711 -10.56 -28.21 21.57
C ALA A 711 -9.94 -29.52 21.04
N ARG A 712 -10.75 -30.56 20.74
CA ARG A 712 -10.25 -31.86 20.23
C ARG A 712 -9.51 -31.76 18.89
N LYS A 713 -9.75 -30.68 18.12
CA LYS A 713 -8.99 -30.39 16.89
C LYS A 713 -7.48 -30.29 17.15
N ASN A 714 -7.06 -29.85 18.35
CA ASN A 714 -5.65 -29.74 18.72
C ASN A 714 -4.91 -31.08 18.66
N ASP A 715 -5.58 -32.21 18.89
CA ASP A 715 -4.96 -33.52 18.86
C ASP A 715 -4.47 -33.88 17.45
N GLY A 716 -5.15 -33.41 16.41
CA GLY A 716 -4.71 -33.53 15.02
C GLY A 716 -3.58 -32.55 14.70
N LEU A 717 -3.74 -31.29 15.10
CA LEU A 717 -2.74 -30.24 14.87
C LEU A 717 -1.37 -30.59 15.48
N ILE A 718 -1.34 -31.12 16.71
CA ILE A 718 -0.09 -31.50 17.38
C ILE A 718 0.63 -32.62 16.62
N LYS A 719 -0.10 -33.54 15.99
CA LYS A 719 0.49 -34.63 15.19
C LYS A 719 1.07 -34.14 13.86
N GLU A 720 0.50 -33.06 13.31
CA GLU A 720 0.94 -32.43 12.06
C GLU A 720 1.95 -31.29 12.28
N ALA A 721 2.23 -30.92 13.54
CA ALA A 721 3.14 -29.84 13.86
C ALA A 721 4.54 -30.09 13.26
N VAL A 722 5.03 -29.11 12.53
CA VAL A 722 6.37 -29.15 11.94
C VAL A 722 7.35 -28.62 13.00
N PRO A 723 8.38 -29.40 13.39
CA PRO A 723 9.41 -28.88 14.28
C PRO A 723 10.19 -27.77 13.57
N PRO A 724 10.65 -26.75 14.30
CA PRO A 724 11.47 -25.70 13.70
C PRO A 724 12.77 -26.30 13.14
N LEU A 725 13.27 -25.73 12.04
CA LEU A 725 14.64 -25.93 11.62
C LEU A 725 15.54 -25.08 12.54
N CYS A 726 16.59 -25.70 13.07
CA CYS A 726 17.60 -25.01 13.87
C CYS A 726 18.89 -24.96 13.05
N GLU A 727 19.28 -23.76 12.62
CA GLU A 727 20.53 -23.50 11.90
C GLU A 727 21.38 -22.49 12.68
N GLY A 728 22.69 -22.71 12.74
CA GLY A 728 23.64 -21.94 13.57
C GLY A 728 24.27 -22.78 14.70
N ASP A 729 25.17 -22.16 15.46
CA ASP A 729 25.76 -22.69 16.70
C ASP A 729 24.91 -22.38 17.93
#